data_AF-D1NYS6-F1
#
_entry.id   AF-D1NYS6-F1
#
_cell.length_a   1.000
_cell.length_b   1.000
_cell.length_c   1.000
_cell.angle_alpha   90.00
_cell.angle_beta   90.00
_cell.angle_gamma   90.00
#
_symmetry.space_group_name_H-M   'P 1'
#
loop_
_entity.id
_entity.type
_entity.pdbx_description
1 polymer ?
#
loop_
_entity_poly.entity_id
_entity_poly.type
_entity_poly.pdbx_seq_one_letter_code
_entity_poly.pdbx_strand_id
1 'polypeptide(L)'
;MSWKNLYLHYDDDALAVFANVGLLRRARKDLENNKVDPESLADGTFISDGQQVTLDPQGIQKSRCDCSATGCCKHILAAVLWVQSHNHEQSADVELESSGSIELEPLLPELLSLDPQALIKQNSKPDCRLAVKIVQDWQDRSLILDDQSNQLKIFIPQYEEPIIYIRGNGFQGILSSLPEKQQKALHLAVIAKLFIQYHQPWNWPEDLIQVNPHQQKLSDDEHKVLETIQRFIHDMLRQGLSHISQSSAAQLHLLNMSARAEGLPRLANYLKRLSHQAKLLAQRHFTMDEGQVLRFIAQISAYVYQLAHANESQIATLRAFGRRHYDTKTDILSLMPIAAQWWQTQSGAIGATLSFWDHQENNVVQCSQARANSLDTTFNRRNVWQTLAIWKQTADNLMRGRFELHAPRISDEGKLSASGESYAISRDKLISFDDYQSLKSQLGFTDWQVAAEYLSNLSEEVQFEPIVLHIASYEPLQWNEIEQCVIWPVCDIHQNRVFLRLNWQGSENNQIEELRFITQKGWDIQAISLQANENQQHLQLIPKTLWLKKEQGIELFYLDFDAIPRKKQASQFMTTIAEYMAKKQRDNLAFAPEPTLAQQITRPIFSVLETQGCTGRQRLSENQSDELSDVVRTLQDLGMLWFAKLLDNYLQIDNQTPESLLQLVYLCDQFERSQKMLPFELNN
;
A
#
# COMPACT_ATOMS: atom_id res chain seq x y z
N MET A 1 -47.87 24.60 11.46
CA MET A 1 -48.16 23.39 10.67
C MET A 1 -48.61 22.30 11.62
N SER A 2 -49.75 21.63 11.37
CA SER A 2 -50.14 20.45 12.14
C SER A 2 -49.06 19.39 11.94
N TRP A 3 -48.58 18.76 13.02
CA TRP A 3 -47.58 17.67 12.94
C TRP A 3 -48.03 16.55 12.00
N LYS A 4 -49.35 16.38 11.78
CA LYS A 4 -49.92 15.43 10.82
C LYS A 4 -49.54 15.72 9.37
N ASN A 5 -49.52 16.99 8.96
CA ASN A 5 -49.21 17.37 7.57
C ASN A 5 -47.81 16.93 7.16
N LEU A 6 -46.88 16.95 8.12
CA LEU A 6 -45.54 16.44 7.92
C LEU A 6 -45.52 14.96 7.53
N TYR A 7 -46.31 14.13 8.21
CA TYR A 7 -46.33 12.69 7.96
C TYR A 7 -47.02 12.30 6.64
N LEU A 8 -47.74 13.22 6.00
CA LEU A 8 -48.30 13.02 4.66
C LEU A 8 -47.25 13.13 3.55
N HIS A 9 -46.09 13.74 3.83
CA HIS A 9 -45.02 13.88 2.85
C HIS A 9 -44.09 12.66 2.75
N TYR A 10 -44.25 11.64 3.62
CA TYR A 10 -43.51 10.39 3.54
C TYR A 10 -44.23 9.40 2.62
N ASP A 11 -43.77 9.24 1.39
CA ASP A 11 -44.28 8.18 0.52
C ASP A 11 -43.69 6.81 0.88
N ASP A 12 -44.15 5.78 0.17
CA ASP A 12 -43.68 4.41 0.37
C ASP A 12 -42.17 4.25 0.18
N ASP A 13 -41.58 4.99 -0.77
CA ASP A 13 -40.15 4.99 -1.04
C ASP A 13 -39.38 5.61 0.12
N ALA A 14 -39.83 6.74 0.67
CA ALA A 14 -39.23 7.39 1.84
C ALA A 14 -39.30 6.49 3.08
N LEU A 15 -40.44 5.84 3.31
CA LEU A 15 -40.58 4.89 4.41
C LEU A 15 -39.70 3.63 4.21
N ALA A 16 -39.56 3.17 2.98
CA ALA A 16 -38.69 2.05 2.63
C ALA A 16 -37.20 2.40 2.81
N VAL A 17 -36.76 3.59 2.39
CA VAL A 17 -35.38 4.08 2.58
C VAL A 17 -35.05 4.25 4.07
N PHE A 18 -36.01 4.72 4.87
CA PHE A 18 -35.78 4.92 6.31
C PHE A 18 -35.73 3.61 7.12
N ALA A 19 -36.57 2.61 6.81
CA ALA A 19 -36.72 1.43 7.64
C ALA A 19 -36.35 0.10 6.97
N ASN A 20 -36.55 -0.06 5.66
CA ASN A 20 -36.61 -1.26 4.82
C ASN A 20 -38.02 -1.75 4.44
N VAL A 21 -38.12 -2.29 3.21
CA VAL A 21 -39.36 -2.80 2.58
C VAL A 21 -40.04 -3.89 3.42
N GLY A 22 -39.25 -4.74 4.09
CA GLY A 22 -39.77 -5.85 4.90
C GLY A 22 -40.48 -5.40 6.19
N LEU A 23 -40.03 -4.30 6.80
CA LEU A 23 -40.69 -3.67 7.95
C LEU A 23 -41.96 -2.94 7.52
N LEU A 24 -41.92 -2.19 6.42
CA LEU A 24 -43.08 -1.48 5.88
C LEU A 24 -44.23 -2.44 5.54
N ARG A 25 -43.93 -3.59 4.91
CA ARG A 25 -44.93 -4.63 4.63
C ARG A 25 -45.57 -5.20 5.90
N ARG A 26 -44.80 -5.37 6.98
CA ARG A 26 -45.31 -5.85 8.27
C ARG A 26 -46.20 -4.80 8.95
N ALA A 27 -45.81 -3.53 8.88
CA ALA A 27 -46.58 -2.42 9.42
C ALA A 27 -47.95 -2.27 8.73
N ARG A 28 -48.01 -2.39 7.41
CA ARG A 28 -49.29 -2.41 6.66
C ARG A 28 -50.21 -3.54 7.12
N LYS A 29 -49.65 -4.74 7.28
CA LYS A 29 -50.41 -5.89 7.77
C LYS A 29 -50.96 -5.63 9.18
N ASP A 30 -50.23 -4.94 10.05
CA ASP A 30 -50.74 -4.60 11.39
C ASP A 30 -51.86 -3.54 11.33
N LEU A 31 -51.76 -2.56 10.42
CA LEU A 31 -52.82 -1.59 10.16
C LEU A 31 -54.09 -2.28 9.60
N GLU A 32 -53.95 -3.14 8.59
CA GLU A 32 -55.06 -3.92 8.00
C GLU A 32 -55.77 -4.82 9.03
N ASN A 33 -55.04 -5.29 10.04
CA ASN A 33 -55.58 -6.10 11.13
C ASN A 33 -56.14 -5.27 12.29
N ASN A 34 -56.34 -3.96 12.11
CA ASN A 34 -56.86 -3.01 13.12
C ASN A 34 -56.09 -3.06 14.44
N LYS A 35 -54.76 -3.12 14.36
CA LYS A 35 -53.88 -3.14 15.53
C LYS A 35 -53.29 -1.78 15.86
N VAL A 36 -53.85 -0.70 15.32
CA VAL A 36 -53.33 0.67 15.51
C VAL A 36 -54.49 1.57 15.91
N ASP A 37 -54.43 2.07 17.13
CA ASP A 37 -55.46 2.95 17.71
C ASP A 37 -54.83 4.28 18.14
N PRO A 38 -55.42 5.44 17.79
CA PRO A 38 -54.96 6.73 18.29
C PRO A 38 -55.33 6.89 19.77
N GLU A 39 -54.34 7.21 20.60
CA GLU A 39 -54.56 7.50 22.04
C GLU A 39 -54.81 9.01 22.24
N SER A 40 -53.95 9.85 21.67
CA SER A 40 -54.14 11.31 21.61
C SER A 40 -53.65 11.85 20.27
N LEU A 41 -54.58 12.27 19.42
CA LEU A 41 -54.24 12.93 18.15
C LEU A 41 -53.67 14.34 18.34
N ALA A 42 -53.87 14.96 19.51
CA ALA A 42 -53.27 16.25 19.83
C ALA A 42 -51.76 16.08 20.08
N ASP A 43 -51.39 15.02 20.79
CA ASP A 43 -50.01 14.73 21.22
C ASP A 43 -49.26 13.78 20.27
N GLY A 44 -49.95 13.26 19.25
CA GLY A 44 -49.37 12.32 18.28
C GLY A 44 -49.09 10.93 18.86
N THR A 45 -49.87 10.51 19.87
CA THR A 45 -49.71 9.21 20.54
C THR A 45 -50.67 8.15 20.01
N PHE A 46 -50.14 6.93 19.86
CA PHE A 46 -50.84 5.77 19.32
C PHE A 46 -50.50 4.52 20.13
N ILE A 47 -51.42 3.56 20.14
CA ILE A 47 -51.16 2.19 20.57
C ILE A 47 -51.09 1.33 19.31
N SER A 48 -49.94 0.75 19.01
CA SER A 48 -49.74 -0.13 17.86
C SER A 48 -49.24 -1.50 18.30
N ASP A 49 -50.02 -2.55 18.03
CA ASP A 49 -49.76 -3.95 18.44
C ASP A 49 -49.42 -4.08 19.95
N GLY A 50 -50.09 -3.27 20.78
CA GLY A 50 -49.89 -3.21 22.24
C GLY A 50 -48.66 -2.44 22.70
N GLN A 51 -48.04 -1.63 21.83
CA GLN A 51 -46.88 -0.78 22.13
C GLN A 51 -47.25 0.70 21.99
N GLN A 52 -46.79 1.53 22.92
CA GLN A 52 -47.02 2.98 22.87
C GLN A 52 -46.05 3.63 21.88
N VAL A 53 -46.60 4.38 20.93
CA VAL A 53 -45.87 5.10 19.88
C VAL A 53 -46.17 6.59 19.99
N THR A 54 -45.15 7.42 19.82
CA THR A 54 -45.28 8.89 19.74
C THR A 54 -44.64 9.38 18.45
N LEU A 55 -45.45 9.97 17.57
CA LEU A 55 -44.99 10.64 16.35
C LEU A 55 -44.57 12.06 16.69
N ASP A 56 -43.30 12.38 16.43
CA ASP A 56 -42.69 13.65 16.82
C ASP A 56 -42.91 14.75 15.75
N PRO A 57 -43.25 15.99 16.13
CA PRO A 57 -43.39 17.10 15.19
C PRO A 57 -42.13 17.43 14.37
N GLN A 58 -40.95 16.95 14.76
CA GLN A 58 -39.69 17.07 14.02
C GLN A 58 -39.46 15.94 12.99
N GLY A 59 -40.40 15.00 12.87
CA GLY A 59 -40.41 13.95 11.85
C GLY A 59 -40.11 12.55 12.37
N ILE A 60 -40.13 11.60 11.43
CA ILE A 60 -40.09 10.16 11.73
C ILE A 60 -38.82 9.73 12.49
N GLN A 61 -37.71 10.45 12.29
CA GLN A 61 -36.42 10.16 12.92
C GLN A 61 -36.41 10.41 14.43
N LYS A 62 -37.29 11.27 14.94
CA LYS A 62 -37.42 11.60 16.37
C LYS A 62 -38.59 10.88 17.04
N SER A 63 -39.39 10.16 16.26
CA SER A 63 -40.53 9.40 16.76
C SER A 63 -40.05 8.27 17.68
N ARG A 64 -40.82 7.99 18.73
CA ARG A 64 -40.45 7.04 19.78
C ARG A 64 -41.46 5.90 19.87
N CYS A 65 -40.98 4.75 20.29
CA CYS A 65 -41.79 3.59 20.63
C CYS A 65 -41.18 2.93 21.86
N ASP A 66 -42.02 2.37 22.72
CA ASP A 66 -41.62 1.64 23.93
C ASP A 66 -41.14 0.18 23.66
N CYS A 67 -41.15 -0.25 22.41
CA CYS A 67 -40.67 -1.58 22.02
C CYS A 67 -39.15 -1.74 22.10
N SER A 68 -38.66 -2.98 22.06
CA SER A 68 -37.23 -3.31 22.19
C SER A 68 -36.34 -2.94 20.99
N ALA A 69 -36.90 -2.35 19.93
CA ALA A 69 -36.15 -1.95 18.75
C ALA A 69 -35.29 -0.71 19.03
N THR A 70 -34.02 -0.73 18.62
CA THR A 70 -33.07 0.37 18.81
C THR A 70 -33.18 1.49 17.77
N GLY A 71 -34.26 1.51 16.98
CA GLY A 71 -34.48 2.44 15.87
C GLY A 71 -35.91 2.36 15.33
N CYS A 72 -36.12 2.65 14.04
CA CYS A 72 -37.45 2.55 13.44
C CYS A 72 -38.00 1.11 13.53
N CYS A 73 -39.24 0.99 14.01
CA CYS A 73 -39.92 -0.29 14.17
C CYS A 73 -41.23 -0.31 13.38
N LYS A 74 -41.81 -1.50 13.22
CA LYS A 74 -43.11 -1.66 12.53
C LYS A 74 -44.23 -0.84 13.17
N HIS A 75 -44.18 -0.57 14.47
CA HIS A 75 -45.21 0.18 15.20
C HIS A 75 -45.21 1.67 14.82
N ILE A 76 -44.02 2.28 14.70
CA ILE A 76 -43.86 3.67 14.23
C ILE A 76 -44.39 3.78 12.80
N LEU A 77 -43.99 2.88 11.91
CA LEU A 77 -44.47 2.86 10.52
C LEU A 77 -45.99 2.66 10.45
N ALA A 78 -46.56 1.79 11.28
CA ALA A 78 -48.00 1.53 11.29
C ALA A 78 -48.80 2.75 11.76
N ALA A 79 -48.29 3.49 12.75
CA ALA A 79 -48.86 4.78 13.17
C ALA A 79 -48.79 5.84 12.06
N VAL A 80 -47.68 5.92 11.32
CA VAL A 80 -47.56 6.82 10.16
C VAL A 80 -48.58 6.45 9.07
N LEU A 81 -48.70 5.17 8.71
CA LEU A 81 -49.68 4.68 7.73
C LEU A 81 -51.13 4.93 8.19
N TRP A 82 -51.40 4.84 9.49
CA TRP A 82 -52.70 5.20 10.06
C TRP A 82 -53.02 6.68 9.81
N VAL A 83 -52.06 7.58 10.08
CA VAL A 83 -52.24 9.02 9.85
C VAL A 83 -52.49 9.31 8.36
N GLN A 84 -51.80 8.61 7.47
CA GLN A 84 -51.96 8.77 6.02
C GLN A 84 -53.33 8.29 5.53
N SER A 85 -53.80 7.13 5.99
CA SER A 85 -55.11 6.56 5.61
C SER A 85 -56.29 7.39 6.13
N HIS A 86 -56.25 7.85 7.37
CA HIS A 86 -57.38 8.55 8.00
C HIS A 86 -57.46 10.04 7.62
N ASN A 87 -56.41 10.63 7.05
CA ASN A 87 -56.51 11.97 6.46
C ASN A 87 -57.15 11.92 5.07
N HIS A 88 -56.89 10.86 4.30
CA HIS A 88 -57.58 10.60 3.02
C HIS A 88 -59.10 10.44 3.21
N GLU A 89 -59.55 9.82 4.30
CA GLU A 89 -60.98 9.70 4.62
C GLU A 89 -61.61 11.04 5.04
N GLN A 90 -60.89 11.92 5.75
CA GLN A 90 -61.38 13.25 6.13
C GLN A 90 -61.39 14.27 4.98
N SER A 91 -60.53 14.09 3.97
CA SER A 91 -60.49 14.95 2.78
C SER A 91 -61.49 14.53 1.70
N ALA A 92 -61.86 13.24 1.63
CA ALA A 92 -62.90 12.74 0.72
C ALA A 92 -64.30 13.34 1.00
N ASP A 93 -64.60 13.76 2.24
CA ASP A 93 -65.87 14.43 2.59
C ASP A 93 -65.88 15.95 2.30
N VAL A 94 -64.74 16.55 1.92
CA VAL A 94 -64.59 18.01 1.69
C VAL A 94 -64.27 18.36 0.22
N GLU A 95 -64.01 17.37 -0.64
CA GLU A 95 -63.62 17.56 -2.05
C GLU A 95 -64.70 18.08 -3.01
N LEU A 96 -65.90 18.45 -2.53
CA LEU A 96 -66.94 19.03 -3.39
C LEU A 96 -66.86 20.56 -3.56
N GLU A 97 -66.08 21.30 -2.78
CA GLU A 97 -65.98 22.76 -2.94
C GLU A 97 -64.58 23.33 -2.61
N SER A 98 -63.58 23.07 -3.46
CA SER A 98 -62.49 24.04 -3.77
C SER A 98 -61.44 23.42 -4.71
N SER A 99 -61.74 23.41 -6.01
CA SER A 99 -60.77 23.15 -7.07
C SER A 99 -59.84 24.37 -7.27
N GLY A 100 -59.07 24.72 -6.26
CA GLY A 100 -57.89 25.56 -6.41
C GLY A 100 -56.67 24.66 -6.40
N SER A 101 -56.15 24.31 -7.58
CA SER A 101 -54.86 23.63 -7.69
C SER A 101 -53.79 24.54 -7.08
N ILE A 102 -53.43 24.31 -5.82
CA ILE A 102 -52.24 24.89 -5.22
C ILE A 102 -51.07 24.30 -6.01
N GLU A 103 -50.52 25.05 -6.97
CA GLU A 103 -49.23 24.72 -7.57
C GLU A 103 -48.19 24.73 -6.43
N LEU A 104 -47.82 23.54 -5.96
CA LEU A 104 -46.76 23.39 -4.97
C LEU A 104 -45.44 23.82 -5.60
N GLU A 105 -44.77 24.82 -5.01
CA GLU A 105 -43.48 25.31 -5.48
C GLU A 105 -42.42 24.19 -5.47
N PRO A 106 -41.43 24.18 -6.38
CA PRO A 106 -40.30 23.24 -6.31
C PRO A 106 -39.56 23.28 -4.96
N LEU A 107 -38.94 22.18 -4.56
CA LEU A 107 -38.23 22.05 -3.27
C LEU A 107 -36.78 22.52 -3.32
N LEU A 108 -36.15 22.55 -4.50
CA LEU A 108 -34.78 23.01 -4.63
C LEU A 108 -34.55 24.44 -4.07
N PRO A 109 -35.42 25.44 -4.31
CA PRO A 109 -35.32 26.75 -3.66
C PRO A 109 -35.38 26.69 -2.13
N GLU A 110 -36.22 25.83 -1.56
CA GLU A 110 -36.31 25.60 -0.11
C GLU A 110 -34.98 25.07 0.43
N LEU A 111 -34.40 24.05 -0.23
CA LEU A 111 -33.10 23.48 0.16
C LEU A 111 -31.97 24.52 0.06
N LEU A 112 -31.94 25.31 -1.02
CA LEU A 112 -30.93 26.35 -1.22
C LEU A 112 -31.11 27.57 -0.29
N SER A 113 -32.23 27.68 0.43
CA SER A 113 -32.46 28.72 1.45
C SER A 113 -31.85 28.39 2.82
N LEU A 114 -31.36 27.15 3.01
CA LEU A 114 -30.72 26.73 4.27
C LEU A 114 -29.41 27.50 4.50
N ASP A 115 -29.15 27.95 5.73
CA ASP A 115 -27.92 28.68 6.08
C ASP A 115 -26.71 27.73 6.17
N PRO A 116 -25.71 27.84 5.27
CA PRO A 116 -24.52 26.99 5.30
C PRO A 116 -23.75 27.07 6.62
N GLN A 117 -23.66 28.24 7.25
CA GLN A 117 -22.89 28.41 8.48
C GLN A 117 -23.58 27.74 9.67
N ALA A 118 -24.91 27.81 9.75
CA ALA A 118 -25.69 27.09 10.74
C ALA A 118 -25.52 25.57 10.59
N LEU A 119 -25.56 25.06 9.34
CA LEU A 119 -25.39 23.63 9.07
C LEU A 119 -24.00 23.12 9.47
N ILE A 120 -22.95 23.88 9.16
CA ILE A 120 -21.57 23.51 9.54
C ILE A 120 -21.41 23.51 11.08
N LYS A 121 -22.02 24.46 11.78
CA LYS A 121 -21.99 24.54 13.26
C LYS A 121 -22.81 23.44 13.95
N GLN A 122 -23.89 22.97 13.31
CA GLN A 122 -24.77 21.93 13.84
C GLN A 122 -24.14 20.52 13.76
N ASN A 123 -23.13 20.32 12.89
CA ASN A 123 -22.44 19.05 12.70
C ASN A 123 -21.10 18.97 13.45
N SER A 124 -20.65 17.76 13.77
CA SER A 124 -19.39 17.57 14.47
C SER A 124 -18.19 17.84 13.55
N LYS A 125 -17.04 18.28 14.10
CA LYS A 125 -15.81 18.49 13.30
C LYS A 125 -15.42 17.27 12.45
N PRO A 126 -15.47 16.02 12.97
CA PRO A 126 -15.25 14.82 12.16
C PRO A 126 -16.21 14.68 10.97
N ASP A 127 -17.52 14.92 11.18
CA ASP A 127 -18.53 14.83 10.13
C ASP A 127 -18.31 15.90 9.05
N CYS A 128 -17.96 17.12 9.47
CA CYS A 128 -17.64 18.21 8.54
C CYS A 128 -16.39 17.90 7.70
N ARG A 129 -15.33 17.33 8.29
CA ARG A 129 -14.13 16.90 7.52
C ARG A 129 -14.45 15.80 6.53
N LEU A 130 -15.26 14.83 6.94
CA LEU A 130 -15.72 13.76 6.05
C LEU A 130 -16.57 14.33 4.90
N ALA A 131 -17.45 15.29 5.19
CA ALA A 131 -18.25 15.96 4.16
C ALA A 131 -17.40 16.73 3.14
N VAL A 132 -16.37 17.46 3.60
CA VAL A 132 -15.40 18.14 2.72
C VAL A 132 -14.72 17.15 1.78
N LYS A 133 -14.25 16.02 2.31
CA LYS A 133 -13.62 14.96 1.51
C LYS A 133 -14.58 14.40 0.45
N ILE A 134 -15.83 14.13 0.82
CA ILE A 134 -16.86 13.63 -0.11
C ILE A 134 -17.12 14.62 -1.25
N VAL A 135 -17.25 15.92 -0.94
CA VAL A 135 -17.48 16.96 -1.95
C VAL A 135 -16.27 17.08 -2.90
N GLN A 136 -15.05 17.00 -2.36
CA GLN A 136 -13.81 17.00 -3.16
C GLN A 136 -13.72 15.76 -4.07
N ASP A 137 -14.09 14.57 -3.56
CA ASP A 137 -14.10 13.32 -4.31
C ASP A 137 -15.10 13.30 -5.48
N TRP A 138 -16.18 14.09 -5.38
CA TRP A 138 -17.15 14.28 -6.46
C TRP A 138 -16.64 15.21 -7.57
N GLN A 139 -15.63 16.04 -7.33
CA GLN A 139 -15.02 16.93 -8.32
C GLN A 139 -16.08 17.66 -9.16
N ASP A 140 -16.06 17.51 -10.49
CA ASP A 140 -16.99 18.14 -11.44
C ASP A 140 -18.29 17.35 -11.67
N ARG A 141 -18.48 16.19 -11.02
CA ARG A 141 -19.69 15.38 -11.19
C ARG A 141 -20.91 16.12 -10.63
N SER A 142 -22.02 16.12 -11.36
CA SER A 142 -23.30 16.69 -10.90
C SER A 142 -24.17 15.64 -10.21
N LEU A 143 -24.91 16.06 -9.20
CA LEU A 143 -25.99 15.28 -8.59
C LEU A 143 -27.25 15.42 -9.46
N ILE A 144 -27.97 14.31 -9.63
CA ILE A 144 -29.23 14.29 -10.40
C ILE A 144 -30.39 14.45 -9.42
N LEU A 145 -31.35 15.31 -9.77
CA LEU A 145 -32.50 15.64 -8.94
C LEU A 145 -33.79 15.14 -9.58
N ASP A 146 -34.67 14.55 -8.77
CA ASP A 146 -36.08 14.31 -9.09
C ASP A 146 -36.94 15.01 -8.03
N ASP A 147 -37.56 16.12 -8.43
CA ASP A 147 -38.39 16.97 -7.55
C ASP A 147 -39.85 16.57 -7.70
N GLN A 148 -40.42 16.03 -6.62
CA GLN A 148 -41.81 15.57 -6.56
C GLN A 148 -42.68 16.51 -5.73
N SER A 149 -42.24 17.76 -5.52
CA SER A 149 -42.89 18.84 -4.77
C SER A 149 -43.11 18.60 -3.27
N ASN A 150 -43.31 17.35 -2.81
CA ASN A 150 -43.38 16.98 -1.39
C ASN A 150 -42.05 16.43 -0.87
N GLN A 151 -41.25 15.88 -1.78
CA GLN A 151 -39.90 15.40 -1.52
C GLN A 151 -39.00 15.66 -2.74
N LEU A 152 -37.71 15.84 -2.47
CA LEU A 152 -36.67 15.98 -3.48
C LEU A 152 -35.74 14.77 -3.37
N LYS A 153 -35.74 13.89 -4.39
CA LYS A 153 -34.86 12.74 -4.49
C LYS A 153 -33.55 13.16 -5.16
N ILE A 154 -32.44 12.88 -4.49
CA ILE A 154 -31.09 13.29 -4.90
C ILE A 154 -30.28 12.02 -5.17
N PHE A 155 -29.90 11.83 -6.43
CA PHE A 155 -29.13 10.66 -6.87
C PHE A 155 -27.65 11.00 -6.97
N ILE A 156 -26.83 10.21 -6.28
CA ILE A 156 -25.37 10.31 -6.31
C ILE A 156 -24.83 9.30 -7.34
N PRO A 157 -23.90 9.69 -8.22
CA PRO A 157 -23.21 8.74 -9.09
C PRO A 157 -22.51 7.65 -8.26
N GLN A 158 -22.78 6.36 -8.56
CA GLN A 158 -22.24 5.18 -7.85
C GLN A 158 -22.93 4.81 -6.53
N TYR A 159 -24.10 5.38 -6.23
CA TYR A 159 -24.98 4.97 -5.13
C TYR A 159 -26.39 4.67 -5.67
N GLU A 160 -26.90 3.46 -5.44
CA GLU A 160 -28.14 2.98 -6.09
C GLU A 160 -29.42 3.58 -5.47
N GLU A 161 -29.40 3.94 -4.19
CA GLU A 161 -30.59 4.46 -3.48
C GLU A 161 -30.60 5.99 -3.39
N PRO A 162 -31.75 6.68 -3.53
CA PRO A 162 -31.79 8.14 -3.46
C PRO A 162 -31.62 8.65 -2.03
N ILE A 163 -31.03 9.85 -1.90
CA ILE A 163 -31.13 10.66 -0.68
C ILE A 163 -32.37 11.53 -0.79
N ILE A 164 -33.24 11.48 0.21
CA ILE A 164 -34.56 12.10 0.14
C ILE A 164 -34.61 13.29 1.09
N TYR A 165 -34.84 14.49 0.54
CA TYR A 165 -35.12 15.71 1.31
C TYR A 165 -36.64 15.94 1.36
N ILE A 166 -37.21 16.07 2.56
CA ILE A 166 -38.65 16.19 2.77
C ILE A 166 -39.03 17.63 3.08
N ARG A 167 -40.09 18.12 2.43
CA ARG A 167 -40.63 19.47 2.62
C ARG A 167 -40.79 19.82 4.11
N GLY A 168 -40.32 21.00 4.49
CA GLY A 168 -40.56 21.61 5.81
C GLY A 168 -39.74 21.02 6.96
N ASN A 169 -38.87 20.03 6.73
CA ASN A 169 -38.05 19.42 7.79
C ASN A 169 -36.62 19.95 7.86
N GLY A 170 -36.16 20.64 6.82
CA GLY A 170 -34.77 21.08 6.72
C GLY A 170 -33.77 19.92 6.81
N PHE A 171 -32.57 20.21 7.32
CA PHE A 171 -31.44 19.26 7.35
C PHE A 171 -31.73 17.98 8.15
N GLN A 172 -32.46 18.07 9.26
CA GLN A 172 -32.74 16.91 10.12
C GLN A 172 -33.77 15.95 9.51
N GLY A 173 -34.49 16.37 8.46
CA GLY A 173 -35.47 15.51 7.77
C GLY A 173 -34.91 14.68 6.64
N ILE A 174 -33.61 14.81 6.32
CA ILE A 174 -33.01 14.11 5.19
C ILE A 174 -32.91 12.62 5.49
N LEU A 175 -33.39 11.78 4.57
CA LEU A 175 -33.36 10.33 4.67
C LEU A 175 -32.30 9.74 3.74
N SER A 176 -31.57 8.75 4.26
CA SER A 176 -30.73 7.85 3.46
C SER A 176 -30.63 6.50 4.16
N SER A 177 -30.38 5.45 3.37
CA SER A 177 -30.25 4.07 3.85
C SER A 177 -28.88 3.71 4.45
N LEU A 178 -27.99 4.70 4.58
CA LEU A 178 -26.66 4.50 5.16
C LEU A 178 -26.71 4.27 6.68
N PRO A 179 -25.67 3.65 7.27
CA PRO A 179 -25.53 3.56 8.73
C PRO A 179 -25.55 4.95 9.39
N GLU A 180 -26.22 5.07 10.55
CA GLU A 180 -26.44 6.33 11.28
C GLU A 180 -25.17 7.17 11.48
N LYS A 181 -24.02 6.51 11.68
CA LYS A 181 -22.71 7.16 11.86
C LYS A 181 -22.20 7.91 10.62
N GLN A 182 -22.71 7.62 9.43
CA GLN A 182 -22.23 8.19 8.15
C GLN A 182 -23.26 9.13 7.51
N GLN A 183 -24.52 9.09 7.95
CA GLN A 183 -25.61 9.86 7.35
C GLN A 183 -25.36 11.37 7.38
N LYS A 184 -25.00 11.92 8.55
CA LYS A 184 -24.83 13.38 8.73
C LYS A 184 -23.76 13.98 7.81
N ALA A 185 -22.61 13.32 7.70
CA ALA A 185 -21.52 13.75 6.84
C ALA A 185 -21.93 13.73 5.36
N LEU A 186 -22.63 12.68 4.92
CA LEU A 186 -23.10 12.60 3.53
C LEU A 186 -24.21 13.61 3.24
N HIS A 187 -25.19 13.77 4.12
CA HIS A 187 -26.27 14.75 3.95
C HIS A 187 -25.70 16.16 3.83
N LEU A 188 -24.71 16.50 4.65
CA LEU A 188 -24.01 17.79 4.59
C LEU A 188 -23.23 17.93 3.28
N ALA A 189 -22.55 16.87 2.82
CA ALA A 189 -21.84 16.88 1.55
C ALA A 189 -22.79 17.09 0.36
N VAL A 190 -23.95 16.43 0.35
CA VAL A 190 -24.96 16.59 -0.70
C VAL A 190 -25.46 18.02 -0.79
N ILE A 191 -25.84 18.63 0.35
CA ILE A 191 -26.28 20.03 0.35
C ILE A 191 -25.15 20.93 -0.15
N ALA A 192 -23.94 20.79 0.39
CA ALA A 192 -22.78 21.57 -0.04
C ALA A 192 -22.55 21.45 -1.56
N LYS A 193 -22.65 20.24 -2.09
CA LYS A 193 -22.50 19.97 -3.52
C LYS A 193 -23.61 20.60 -4.37
N LEU A 194 -24.86 20.59 -3.90
CA LEU A 194 -25.97 21.26 -4.56
C LEU A 194 -25.79 22.78 -4.56
N PHE A 195 -25.34 23.37 -3.45
CA PHE A 195 -24.99 24.80 -3.41
C PHE A 195 -23.93 25.13 -4.47
N ILE A 196 -22.85 24.35 -4.53
CA ILE A 196 -21.78 24.54 -5.53
C ILE A 196 -22.30 24.35 -6.96
N GLN A 197 -23.10 23.30 -7.21
CA GLN A 197 -23.66 22.97 -8.52
C GLN A 197 -24.60 24.05 -9.06
N TYR A 198 -25.36 24.70 -8.18
CA TYR A 198 -26.28 25.79 -8.52
C TYR A 198 -25.68 27.19 -8.27
N HIS A 199 -24.35 27.28 -8.21
CA HIS A 199 -23.58 28.52 -8.09
C HIS A 199 -23.96 29.39 -6.87
N GLN A 200 -24.41 28.76 -5.78
CA GLN A 200 -24.65 29.40 -4.49
C GLN A 200 -23.36 29.34 -3.63
N PRO A 201 -23.11 30.36 -2.79
CA PRO A 201 -21.91 30.39 -1.96
C PRO A 201 -21.94 29.31 -0.88
N TRP A 202 -20.90 28.46 -0.87
CA TRP A 202 -20.65 27.51 0.21
C TRP A 202 -19.16 27.56 0.61
N ASN A 203 -18.87 28.17 1.75
CA ASN A 203 -17.49 28.36 2.22
C ASN A 203 -17.21 27.46 3.41
N TRP A 204 -16.33 26.49 3.24
CA TRP A 204 -15.82 25.68 4.34
C TRP A 204 -14.81 26.48 5.18
N PRO A 205 -14.86 26.39 6.52
CA PRO A 205 -13.79 26.88 7.39
C PRO A 205 -12.42 26.29 7.02
N GLU A 206 -11.37 27.11 7.07
CA GLU A 206 -9.99 26.71 6.71
C GLU A 206 -9.47 25.53 7.55
N ASP A 207 -9.92 25.38 8.80
CA ASP A 207 -9.54 24.26 9.69
C ASP A 207 -10.16 22.91 9.32
N LEU A 208 -11.09 22.90 8.35
CA LEU A 208 -11.77 21.70 7.85
C LEU A 208 -11.30 21.28 6.46
N ILE A 209 -10.63 22.18 5.72
CA ILE A 209 -10.05 21.88 4.40
C ILE A 209 -8.69 21.20 4.63
N GLN A 210 -8.69 19.88 4.73
CA GLN A 210 -7.45 19.12 4.58
C GLN A 210 -7.07 19.14 3.10
N VAL A 211 -5.93 19.78 2.79
CA VAL A 211 -5.41 19.82 1.44
C VAL A 211 -4.96 18.42 1.03
N ASN A 212 -5.33 18.00 -0.19
CA ASN A 212 -4.89 16.76 -0.80
C ASN A 212 -3.36 16.57 -0.62
N PRO A 213 -2.88 15.45 -0.04
CA PRO A 213 -1.45 15.22 0.20
C PRO A 213 -0.62 15.08 -1.09
N HIS A 214 -1.27 15.01 -2.26
CA HIS A 214 -0.65 14.78 -3.55
C HIS A 214 -0.17 16.03 -4.30
N GLN A 215 -0.32 17.24 -3.76
CA GLN A 215 0.01 18.48 -4.49
C GLN A 215 0.76 19.56 -3.69
N GLN A 216 1.40 19.25 -2.56
CA GLN A 216 2.07 20.29 -1.80
C GLN A 216 3.54 20.00 -1.52
N LYS A 217 4.33 21.07 -1.66
CA LYS A 217 5.61 21.31 -1.00
C LYS A 217 5.55 20.85 0.46
N LEU A 218 6.71 20.52 1.03
CA LEU A 218 6.82 20.18 2.44
C LEU A 218 6.21 21.30 3.30
N SER A 219 5.41 20.93 4.30
CA SER A 219 4.85 21.82 5.31
C SER A 219 5.96 22.33 6.23
N ASP A 220 5.71 23.43 6.95
CA ASP A 220 6.67 23.95 7.94
C ASP A 220 6.97 22.92 9.04
N ASP A 221 6.00 22.08 9.39
CA ASP A 221 6.17 21.03 10.40
C ASP A 221 6.98 19.85 9.86
N GLU A 222 6.79 19.47 8.60
CA GLU A 222 7.66 18.51 7.92
C GLU A 222 9.11 19.00 7.87
N HIS A 223 9.35 20.27 7.51
CA HIS A 223 10.69 20.86 7.52
C HIS A 223 11.34 20.79 8.91
N LYS A 224 10.60 21.14 9.98
CA LYS A 224 11.12 21.02 11.36
C LYS A 224 11.50 19.59 11.73
N VAL A 225 10.72 18.60 11.27
CA VAL A 225 11.04 17.18 11.50
C VAL A 225 12.32 16.80 10.78
N LEU A 226 12.48 17.19 9.51
CA LEU A 226 13.70 16.95 8.73
C LEU A 226 14.94 17.59 9.39
N GLU A 227 14.85 18.85 9.80
CA GLU A 227 15.93 19.54 10.51
C GLU A 227 16.29 18.85 11.84
N THR A 228 15.28 18.40 12.59
CA THR A 228 15.49 17.70 13.86
C THR A 228 16.21 16.37 13.66
N ILE A 229 15.84 15.62 12.61
CA ILE A 229 16.51 14.36 12.24
C ILE A 229 17.96 14.62 11.83
N GLN A 230 18.20 15.61 10.97
CA GLN A 230 19.53 15.95 10.49
C GLN A 230 20.45 16.37 11.64
N ARG A 231 19.97 17.25 12.53
CA ARG A 231 20.70 17.67 13.73
C ARG A 231 21.05 16.47 14.62
N PHE A 232 20.09 15.57 14.86
CA PHE A 232 20.32 14.40 15.67
C PHE A 232 21.37 13.44 15.06
N ILE A 233 21.31 13.21 13.74
CA ILE A 233 22.33 12.43 13.02
C ILE A 233 23.72 13.07 13.16
N HIS A 234 23.81 14.39 13.00
CA HIS A 234 25.07 15.11 13.14
C HIS A 234 25.64 15.00 14.56
N ASP A 235 24.81 15.12 15.58
CA ASP A 235 25.24 14.98 16.98
C ASP A 235 25.70 13.56 17.30
N MET A 236 25.02 12.55 16.76
CA MET A 236 25.43 11.14 16.87
C MET A 236 26.82 10.89 16.26
N LEU A 237 27.09 11.48 15.09
CA LEU A 237 28.40 11.36 14.44
C LEU A 237 29.49 12.16 15.16
N ARG A 238 29.17 13.32 15.74
CA ARG A 238 30.11 14.07 16.61
C ARG A 238 30.48 13.30 17.87
N GLN A 239 29.56 12.51 18.42
CA GLN A 239 29.83 11.62 19.54
C GLN A 239 30.66 10.40 19.11
N GLY A 240 30.50 9.97 17.86
CA GLY A 240 31.13 8.78 17.29
C GLY A 240 30.26 7.54 17.40
N LEU A 241 30.16 6.76 16.31
CA LEU A 241 29.33 5.54 16.26
C LEU A 241 29.74 4.50 17.33
N SER A 242 31.02 4.42 17.68
CA SER A 242 31.53 3.50 18.70
C SER A 242 31.08 3.85 20.13
N HIS A 243 30.54 5.05 20.32
CA HIS A 243 30.04 5.56 21.60
C HIS A 243 28.50 5.69 21.65
N ILE A 244 27.79 5.15 20.65
CA ILE A 244 26.33 5.13 20.62
C ILE A 244 25.77 4.43 21.85
N SER A 245 24.68 5.00 22.38
CA SER A 245 24.02 4.49 23.58
C SER A 245 22.59 4.03 23.29
N GLN A 246 21.97 3.37 24.27
CA GLN A 246 20.56 2.98 24.17
C GLN A 246 19.61 4.18 24.09
N SER A 247 19.99 5.35 24.63
CA SER A 247 19.17 6.56 24.51
C SER A 247 19.13 7.08 23.07
N SER A 248 20.25 6.97 22.33
CA SER A 248 20.30 7.30 20.90
C SER A 248 19.31 6.44 20.10
N ALA A 249 19.24 5.14 20.39
CA ALA A 249 18.28 4.23 19.77
C ALA A 249 16.82 4.59 20.10
N ALA A 250 16.53 4.98 21.35
CA ALA A 250 15.21 5.42 21.77
C ALA A 250 14.79 6.75 21.10
N GLN A 251 15.72 7.69 20.94
CA GLN A 251 15.45 8.95 20.25
C GLN A 251 15.15 8.75 18.76
N LEU A 252 15.89 7.87 18.08
CA LEU A 252 15.56 7.46 16.69
C LEU A 252 14.17 6.84 16.58
N HIS A 253 13.75 6.08 17.59
CA HIS A 253 12.40 5.51 17.63
C HIS A 253 11.31 6.58 17.77
N LEU A 254 11.55 7.63 18.57
CA LEU A 254 10.64 8.78 18.67
C LEU A 254 10.58 9.57 17.35
N LEU A 255 11.73 9.80 16.71
CA LEU A 255 11.79 10.48 15.41
C LEU A 255 11.07 9.68 14.32
N ASN A 256 11.12 8.34 14.36
CA ASN A 256 10.30 7.49 13.51
C ASN A 256 8.80 7.78 13.71
N MET A 257 8.31 7.82 14.96
CA MET A 257 6.90 8.12 15.23
C MET A 257 6.49 9.51 14.71
N SER A 258 7.37 10.51 14.86
CA SER A 258 7.16 11.85 14.32
C SER A 258 7.11 11.86 12.79
N ALA A 259 8.05 11.19 12.11
CA ALA A 259 8.01 11.07 10.65
C ALA A 259 6.74 10.37 10.15
N ARG A 260 6.18 9.41 10.91
CA ARG A 260 4.89 8.78 10.57
C ARG A 260 3.72 9.75 10.73
N ALA A 261 3.70 10.52 11.81
CA ALA A 261 2.64 11.50 12.07
C ALA A 261 2.56 12.55 10.94
N GLU A 262 3.71 12.96 10.40
CA GLU A 262 3.82 13.90 9.28
C GLU A 262 3.64 13.28 7.89
N GLY A 263 3.30 11.98 7.79
CA GLY A 263 3.06 11.35 6.48
C GLY A 263 4.34 11.08 5.67
N LEU A 264 5.48 10.85 6.33
CA LEU A 264 6.77 10.45 5.73
C LEU A 264 7.12 8.97 6.04
N PRO A 265 6.36 7.99 5.54
CA PRO A 265 6.50 6.57 5.87
C PRO A 265 7.86 5.97 5.50
N ARG A 266 8.45 6.40 4.37
CA ARG A 266 9.80 5.99 3.92
C ARG A 266 10.85 6.36 4.95
N LEU A 267 10.86 7.64 5.34
CA LEU A 267 11.76 8.17 6.36
C LEU A 267 11.57 7.46 7.70
N ALA A 268 10.32 7.24 8.11
CA ALA A 268 10.01 6.50 9.32
C ALA A 268 10.60 5.08 9.32
N ASN A 269 10.56 4.37 8.19
CA ASN A 269 11.15 3.04 8.06
C ASN A 269 12.68 3.07 8.11
N TYR A 270 13.33 4.05 7.49
CA TYR A 270 14.76 4.27 7.66
C TYR A 270 15.15 4.51 9.11
N LEU A 271 14.41 5.37 9.81
CA LEU A 271 14.64 5.64 11.23
C LEU A 271 14.35 4.42 12.12
N LYS A 272 13.38 3.57 11.74
CA LYS A 272 13.14 2.26 12.40
C LYS A 272 14.38 1.37 12.28
N ARG A 273 14.91 1.23 11.06
CA ARG A 273 16.09 0.39 10.77
C ARG A 273 17.32 0.94 11.49
N LEU A 274 17.55 2.25 11.44
CA LEU A 274 18.66 2.89 12.12
C LEU A 274 18.55 2.77 13.65
N SER A 275 17.33 2.93 14.22
CA SER A 275 17.08 2.70 15.65
C SER A 275 17.46 1.27 16.07
N HIS A 276 17.13 0.27 15.25
CA HIS A 276 17.50 -1.12 15.51
C HIS A 276 19.03 -1.33 15.42
N GLN A 277 19.68 -0.79 14.38
CA GLN A 277 21.14 -0.87 14.23
C GLN A 277 21.88 -0.17 15.38
N ALA A 278 21.43 1.01 15.79
CA ALA A 278 21.97 1.74 16.94
C ALA A 278 21.82 0.95 18.24
N LYS A 279 20.70 0.24 18.43
CA LYS A 279 20.50 -0.66 19.58
C LYS A 279 21.51 -1.81 19.58
N LEU A 280 21.77 -2.42 18.43
CA LEU A 280 22.74 -3.51 18.28
C LEU A 280 24.18 -3.03 18.48
N LEU A 281 24.53 -1.83 17.98
CA LEU A 281 25.82 -1.18 18.24
C LEU A 281 26.02 -0.91 19.72
N ALA A 282 25.02 -0.33 20.41
CA ALA A 282 25.06 -0.09 21.85
C ALA A 282 25.23 -1.39 22.67
N GLN A 283 24.77 -2.53 22.12
CA GLN A 283 24.93 -3.86 22.71
C GLN A 283 26.21 -4.57 22.27
N ARG A 284 27.02 -3.96 21.39
CA ARG A 284 28.24 -4.55 20.79
C ARG A 284 27.97 -5.91 20.13
N HIS A 285 26.85 -6.02 19.43
CA HIS A 285 26.45 -7.25 18.77
C HIS A 285 27.41 -7.59 17.62
N PHE A 286 27.93 -8.81 17.59
CA PHE A 286 28.97 -9.25 16.65
C PHE A 286 28.59 -9.22 15.16
N THR A 287 27.29 -9.16 14.85
CA THR A 287 26.79 -9.09 13.47
C THR A 287 26.72 -7.66 12.91
N MET A 288 27.02 -6.64 13.73
CA MET A 288 26.89 -5.25 13.32
C MET A 288 28.24 -4.69 12.91
N ASP A 289 28.26 -4.04 11.75
CA ASP A 289 29.44 -3.35 11.21
C ASP A 289 29.20 -1.85 11.22
N GLU A 290 30.10 -1.09 11.84
CA GLU A 290 29.95 0.37 12.00
C GLU A 290 30.05 1.09 10.64
N GLY A 291 30.88 0.61 9.72
CA GLY A 291 31.01 1.15 8.37
C GLY A 291 29.71 1.02 7.57
N GLN A 292 29.05 -0.14 7.63
CA GLN A 292 27.71 -0.33 7.05
C GLN A 292 26.66 0.60 7.66
N VAL A 293 26.72 0.84 8.97
CA VAL A 293 25.81 1.80 9.63
C VAL A 293 26.10 3.23 9.16
N LEU A 294 27.38 3.61 9.00
CA LEU A 294 27.77 4.92 8.48
C LEU A 294 27.26 5.15 7.05
N ARG A 295 27.42 4.15 6.17
CA ARG A 295 26.87 4.19 4.80
C ARG A 295 25.35 4.36 4.81
N PHE A 296 24.65 3.63 5.69
CA PHE A 296 23.20 3.78 5.83
C PHE A 296 22.78 5.16 6.35
N ILE A 297 23.54 5.75 7.29
CA ILE A 297 23.31 7.13 7.73
C ILE A 297 23.52 8.13 6.59
N ALA A 298 24.52 7.92 5.73
CA ALA A 298 24.76 8.77 4.56
C ALA A 298 23.60 8.70 3.55
N GLN A 299 23.01 7.52 3.35
CA GLN A 299 21.80 7.37 2.54
C GLN A 299 20.60 8.12 3.12
N ILE A 300 20.40 8.04 4.45
CA ILE A 300 19.33 8.79 5.14
C ILE A 300 19.54 10.28 4.96
N SER A 301 20.78 10.77 5.14
CA SER A 301 21.13 12.18 4.96
C SER A 301 20.87 12.66 3.52
N ALA A 302 21.28 11.87 2.52
CA ALA A 302 21.01 12.17 1.12
C ALA A 302 19.50 12.20 0.81
N TYR A 303 18.72 11.28 1.38
CA TYR A 303 17.26 11.25 1.21
C TYR A 303 16.56 12.44 1.89
N VAL A 304 16.99 12.84 3.10
CA VAL A 304 16.51 14.06 3.77
C VAL A 304 16.85 15.30 2.94
N TYR A 305 18.05 15.38 2.39
CA TYR A 305 18.45 16.47 1.50
C TYR A 305 17.58 16.53 0.24
N GLN A 306 17.32 15.38 -0.40
CA GLN A 306 16.44 15.28 -1.55
C GLN A 306 15.02 15.75 -1.22
N LEU A 307 14.45 15.33 -0.08
CA LEU A 307 13.13 15.78 0.35
C LEU A 307 13.09 17.31 0.51
N ALA A 308 14.07 17.88 1.20
CA ALA A 308 14.12 19.32 1.48
C ALA A 308 14.27 20.19 0.22
N HIS A 309 14.84 19.65 -0.86
CA HIS A 309 15.13 20.39 -2.10
C HIS A 309 14.33 19.90 -3.31
N ALA A 310 13.39 18.98 -3.12
CA ALA A 310 12.62 18.41 -4.21
C ALA A 310 11.57 19.38 -4.75
N ASN A 311 11.40 19.37 -6.07
CA ASN A 311 10.30 20.05 -6.73
C ASN A 311 8.99 19.27 -6.55
N GLU A 312 7.84 19.89 -6.86
CA GLU A 312 6.50 19.30 -6.61
C GLU A 312 6.32 17.89 -7.22
N SER A 313 6.82 17.64 -8.43
CA SER A 313 6.79 16.32 -9.07
C SER A 313 7.70 15.29 -8.40
N GLN A 314 8.83 15.73 -7.85
CA GLN A 314 9.79 14.87 -7.16
C GLN A 314 9.30 14.53 -5.75
N ILE A 315 8.68 15.47 -5.04
CA ILE A 315 8.10 15.24 -3.71
C ILE A 315 7.04 14.13 -3.75
N ALA A 316 6.19 14.12 -4.78
CA ALA A 316 5.20 13.04 -4.96
C ALA A 316 5.87 11.66 -5.05
N THR A 317 7.00 11.56 -5.75
CA THR A 317 7.77 10.32 -5.90
C THR A 317 8.52 9.94 -4.63
N LEU A 318 9.09 10.92 -3.92
CA LEU A 318 9.84 10.70 -2.69
C LEU A 318 8.92 10.35 -1.51
N ARG A 319 7.74 10.99 -1.41
CA ARG A 319 6.70 10.65 -0.41
C ARG A 319 6.06 9.29 -0.66
N ALA A 320 6.01 8.84 -1.91
CA ALA A 320 5.38 7.57 -2.27
C ALA A 320 6.16 6.38 -1.68
N PHE A 321 5.78 5.94 -0.49
CA PHE A 321 6.15 4.63 0.05
C PHE A 321 4.94 3.71 -0.05
N GLY A 322 4.86 2.89 -1.10
CA GLY A 322 3.80 1.88 -1.27
C GLY A 322 2.35 2.41 -1.27
N ARG A 323 2.11 3.72 -1.09
CA ARG A 323 0.83 4.42 -1.18
C ARG A 323 0.66 5.01 -2.58
N ARG A 324 0.83 4.20 -3.61
CA ARG A 324 0.22 4.55 -4.90
C ARG A 324 -1.24 4.08 -4.82
N HIS A 325 -2.14 5.04 -4.64
CA HIS A 325 -3.58 5.00 -4.95
C HIS A 325 -4.58 4.09 -4.22
N TYR A 326 -4.22 3.29 -3.21
CA TYR A 326 -5.25 2.45 -2.59
C TYR A 326 -6.16 3.13 -1.53
N ASP A 327 -5.96 4.42 -1.22
CA ASP A 327 -6.87 5.15 -0.32
C ASP A 327 -8.19 5.57 -1.02
N THR A 328 -8.33 5.27 -2.31
CA THR A 328 -9.51 5.55 -3.10
C THR A 328 -9.90 4.35 -3.97
N LYS A 329 -11.09 3.79 -3.71
CA LYS A 329 -12.07 3.39 -4.74
C LYS A 329 -12.05 1.99 -5.39
N THR A 330 -11.50 0.94 -4.80
CA THR A 330 -11.90 -0.42 -5.25
C THR A 330 -12.18 -1.39 -4.10
N ASP A 331 -13.47 -1.74 -3.94
CA ASP A 331 -13.91 -2.89 -3.13
C ASP A 331 -13.32 -4.21 -3.66
N ILE A 332 -12.81 -4.22 -4.91
CA ILE A 332 -12.36 -5.41 -5.63
C ILE A 332 -11.10 -5.08 -6.45
N LEU A 333 -10.00 -5.78 -6.18
CA LEU A 333 -8.78 -5.76 -7.02
C LEU A 333 -8.76 -6.97 -7.95
N SER A 334 -8.44 -6.75 -9.23
CA SER A 334 -8.20 -7.83 -10.18
C SER A 334 -6.70 -8.12 -10.23
N LEU A 335 -6.29 -9.22 -9.61
CA LEU A 335 -4.88 -9.55 -9.40
C LEU A 335 -4.45 -10.75 -10.23
N MET A 336 -3.25 -10.64 -10.80
CA MET A 336 -2.61 -11.70 -11.57
C MET A 336 -1.33 -12.17 -10.87
N PRO A 337 -1.19 -13.45 -10.52
CA PRO A 337 0.03 -13.95 -9.88
C PRO A 337 1.27 -13.76 -10.77
N ILE A 338 2.38 -13.34 -10.17
CA ILE A 338 3.65 -13.19 -10.91
C ILE A 338 4.83 -13.89 -10.24
N ALA A 339 4.88 -13.95 -8.92
CA ALA A 339 5.99 -14.59 -8.20
C ALA A 339 5.58 -15.06 -6.81
N ALA A 340 6.16 -16.17 -6.37
CA ALA A 340 6.13 -16.61 -4.98
C ALA A 340 7.55 -16.92 -4.53
N GLN A 341 7.90 -16.52 -3.30
CA GLN A 341 9.19 -16.84 -2.72
C GLN A 341 9.10 -17.25 -1.26
N TRP A 342 9.94 -18.22 -0.89
CA TRP A 342 10.25 -18.55 0.51
C TRP A 342 11.57 -17.88 0.91
N TRP A 343 11.61 -17.28 2.09
CA TRP A 343 12.79 -16.61 2.60
C TRP A 343 13.03 -16.90 4.08
N GLN A 344 14.29 -16.77 4.47
CA GLN A 344 14.73 -16.81 5.85
C GLN A 344 15.72 -15.66 6.07
N THR A 345 15.50 -14.86 7.11
CA THR A 345 16.41 -13.78 7.47
C THR A 345 17.59 -14.31 8.29
N GLN A 346 18.66 -13.51 8.37
CA GLN A 346 19.79 -13.81 9.26
C GLN A 346 19.39 -13.89 10.73
N SER A 347 18.32 -13.19 11.13
CA SER A 347 17.77 -13.26 12.50
C SER A 347 17.00 -14.55 12.78
N GLY A 348 16.87 -15.46 11.80
CA GLY A 348 16.13 -16.70 11.93
C GLY A 348 14.62 -16.58 11.69
N ALA A 349 14.13 -15.40 11.28
CA ALA A 349 12.73 -15.26 10.87
C ALA A 349 12.52 -15.96 9.53
N ILE A 350 11.38 -16.61 9.37
CA ILE A 350 11.01 -17.34 8.15
C ILE A 350 9.69 -16.81 7.62
N GLY A 351 9.54 -16.82 6.30
CA GLY A 351 8.33 -16.29 5.68
C GLY A 351 8.18 -16.67 4.21
N ALA A 352 6.99 -16.39 3.69
CA ALA A 352 6.70 -16.42 2.28
C ALA A 352 6.14 -15.08 1.83
N THR A 353 6.53 -14.66 0.63
CA THR A 353 5.97 -13.48 -0.05
C THR A 353 5.36 -13.92 -1.37
N LEU A 354 4.09 -13.59 -1.56
CA LEU A 354 3.36 -13.74 -2.81
C LEU A 354 3.26 -12.38 -3.48
N SER A 355 3.55 -12.32 -4.77
CA SER A 355 3.54 -11.08 -5.57
C SER A 355 2.54 -11.22 -6.71
N PHE A 356 1.79 -10.15 -6.93
CA PHE A 356 0.74 -10.07 -7.93
C PHE A 356 0.87 -8.77 -8.74
N TRP A 357 0.46 -8.82 -9.99
CA TRP A 357 0.28 -7.65 -10.85
C TRP A 357 -1.14 -7.13 -10.69
N ASP A 358 -1.28 -5.85 -10.37
CA ASP A 358 -2.54 -5.11 -10.47
C ASP A 358 -2.60 -4.41 -11.83
N HIS A 359 -3.52 -4.88 -12.68
CA HIS A 359 -3.70 -4.34 -14.02
C HIS A 359 -4.36 -2.94 -14.03
N GLN A 360 -5.09 -2.57 -12.97
CA GLN A 360 -5.76 -1.28 -12.88
C GLN A 360 -4.74 -0.17 -12.60
N GLU A 361 -3.84 -0.41 -11.66
CA GLU A 361 -2.85 0.57 -11.18
C GLU A 361 -1.46 0.38 -11.81
N ASN A 362 -1.29 -0.60 -12.69
CA ASN A 362 -0.02 -0.99 -13.33
C ASN A 362 1.14 -1.08 -12.32
N ASN A 363 0.92 -1.82 -11.25
CA ASN A 363 1.92 -1.98 -10.19
C ASN A 363 1.97 -3.40 -9.64
N VAL A 364 3.08 -3.70 -8.96
CA VAL A 364 3.24 -4.95 -8.23
C VAL A 364 2.74 -4.77 -6.80
N VAL A 365 1.85 -5.66 -6.37
CA VAL A 365 1.41 -5.77 -4.98
C VAL A 365 1.91 -7.06 -4.35
N GLN A 366 2.24 -6.99 -3.06
CA GLN A 366 2.78 -8.13 -2.33
C GLN A 366 1.98 -8.43 -1.06
N CYS A 367 1.86 -9.71 -0.76
CA CYS A 367 1.33 -10.22 0.51
C CYS A 367 2.37 -11.13 1.15
N SER A 368 2.78 -10.84 2.39
CA SER A 368 3.77 -11.62 3.12
C SER A 368 3.16 -12.25 4.37
N GLN A 369 3.46 -13.53 4.60
CA GLN A 369 3.25 -14.21 5.87
C GLN A 369 4.61 -14.57 6.47
N ALA A 370 4.85 -14.20 7.71
CA ALA A 370 6.13 -14.44 8.37
C ALA A 370 5.97 -14.84 9.85
N ARG A 371 7.00 -15.48 10.38
CA ARG A 371 7.17 -15.80 11.81
C ARG A 371 8.55 -15.33 12.25
N ALA A 372 8.60 -14.63 13.38
CA ALA A 372 9.85 -14.07 13.91
C ALA A 372 10.87 -15.15 14.32
N ASN A 373 10.39 -16.30 14.80
CA ASN A 373 11.22 -17.42 15.24
C ASN A 373 10.77 -18.71 14.56
N SER A 374 11.73 -19.59 14.25
CA SER A 374 11.54 -20.92 13.65
C SER A 374 10.99 -21.99 14.60
N LEU A 375 10.52 -21.61 15.79
CA LEU A 375 9.98 -22.55 16.78
C LEU A 375 8.62 -23.12 16.38
N ASP A 376 7.88 -22.42 15.50
CA ASP A 376 6.65 -22.92 14.92
C ASP A 376 6.96 -23.94 13.81
N THR A 377 7.04 -25.21 14.18
CA THR A 377 7.31 -26.31 13.24
C THR A 377 6.20 -26.50 12.19
N THR A 378 5.00 -25.96 12.45
CA THR A 378 3.89 -26.00 11.52
C THR A 378 4.01 -24.96 10.42
N PHE A 379 4.80 -23.90 10.62
CA PHE A 379 5.07 -22.87 9.63
C PHE A 379 6.25 -23.27 8.73
N ASN A 380 5.96 -24.10 7.73
CA ASN A 380 6.94 -24.55 6.73
C ASN A 380 6.44 -24.30 5.30
N ARG A 381 7.34 -24.40 4.32
CA ARG A 381 7.05 -24.15 2.88
C ARG A 381 5.77 -24.86 2.42
N ARG A 382 5.64 -26.15 2.75
CA ARG A 382 4.50 -26.97 2.31
C ARG A 382 3.18 -26.50 2.91
N ASN A 383 3.15 -26.25 4.21
CA ASN A 383 1.94 -25.79 4.90
C ASN A 383 1.53 -24.39 4.45
N VAL A 384 2.49 -23.48 4.25
CA VAL A 384 2.20 -22.14 3.72
C VAL A 384 1.62 -22.20 2.30
N TRP A 385 2.08 -23.14 1.48
CA TRP A 385 1.59 -23.30 0.12
C TRP A 385 0.22 -23.98 0.04
N GLN A 386 0.06 -25.11 0.74
CA GLN A 386 -1.06 -26.04 0.54
C GLN A 386 -2.15 -25.97 1.61
N THR A 387 -1.86 -25.43 2.79
CA THR A 387 -2.74 -25.59 3.97
C THR A 387 -3.20 -24.28 4.57
N LEU A 388 -2.29 -23.31 4.72
CA LEU A 388 -2.59 -22.03 5.37
C LEU A 388 -3.44 -21.16 4.45
N ALA A 389 -4.54 -20.66 5.00
CA ALA A 389 -5.47 -19.81 4.28
C ALA A 389 -4.94 -18.37 4.19
N ILE A 390 -4.97 -17.83 2.98
CA ILE A 390 -4.80 -16.42 2.65
C ILE A 390 -6.07 -16.00 1.92
N TRP A 391 -6.78 -15.00 2.43
CA TRP A 391 -8.04 -14.52 1.83
C TRP A 391 -9.06 -15.64 1.57
N LYS A 392 -9.19 -16.57 2.54
CA LYS A 392 -10.09 -17.74 2.50
C LYS A 392 -9.75 -18.78 1.41
N GLN A 393 -8.57 -18.71 0.81
CA GLN A 393 -8.05 -19.65 -0.20
C GLN A 393 -6.65 -20.16 0.21
N THR A 394 -6.16 -21.24 -0.38
CA THR A 394 -4.75 -21.63 -0.23
C THR A 394 -3.87 -20.82 -1.17
N ALA A 395 -2.60 -20.62 -0.82
CA ALA A 395 -1.65 -19.94 -1.70
C ALA A 395 -1.53 -20.67 -3.05
N ASP A 396 -1.48 -22.00 -3.04
CA ASP A 396 -1.49 -22.81 -4.26
C ASP A 396 -2.68 -22.44 -5.18
N ASN A 397 -3.91 -22.40 -4.67
CA ASN A 397 -5.09 -22.09 -5.48
C ASN A 397 -5.07 -20.64 -6.03
N LEU A 398 -4.62 -19.68 -5.22
CA LEU A 398 -4.50 -18.28 -5.62
C LEU A 398 -3.46 -18.06 -6.71
N MET A 399 -2.37 -18.81 -6.66
CA MET A 399 -1.21 -18.59 -7.51
C MET A 399 -1.29 -19.30 -8.86
N ARG A 400 -2.40 -19.99 -9.20
CA ARG A 400 -2.54 -20.66 -10.51
C ARG A 400 -3.12 -19.79 -11.63
N GLY A 401 -3.85 -18.74 -11.31
CA GLY A 401 -4.52 -17.91 -12.31
C GLY A 401 -5.02 -16.60 -11.73
N ARG A 402 -5.66 -15.78 -12.56
CA ARG A 402 -6.22 -14.50 -12.13
C ARG A 402 -7.35 -14.68 -11.11
N PHE A 403 -7.45 -13.74 -10.18
CA PHE A 403 -8.51 -13.72 -9.18
C PHE A 403 -8.94 -12.30 -8.82
N GLU A 404 -10.14 -12.19 -8.29
CA GLU A 404 -10.69 -10.96 -7.73
C GLU A 404 -10.50 -10.99 -6.21
N LEU A 405 -9.82 -9.98 -5.65
CA LEU A 405 -9.64 -9.78 -4.21
C LEU A 405 -10.63 -8.76 -3.69
N HIS A 406 -11.56 -9.20 -2.84
CA HIS A 406 -12.59 -8.36 -2.25
C HIS A 406 -12.17 -7.82 -0.88
N ALA A 407 -12.58 -6.59 -0.59
CA ALA A 407 -12.27 -5.85 0.63
C ALA A 407 -10.76 -5.85 0.95
N PRO A 408 -9.89 -5.46 -0.01
CA PRO A 408 -8.44 -5.47 0.19
C PRO A 408 -8.07 -4.57 1.38
N ARG A 409 -7.18 -5.06 2.25
CA ARG A 409 -6.61 -4.27 3.33
C ARG A 409 -5.13 -4.09 3.07
N ILE A 410 -4.65 -2.86 3.22
CA ILE A 410 -3.26 -2.51 3.00
C ILE A 410 -2.63 -2.10 4.32
N SER A 411 -1.43 -2.59 4.55
CA SER A 411 -0.63 -2.24 5.72
C SER A 411 -0.05 -0.83 5.56
N ASP A 412 0.44 -0.27 6.66
CA ASP A 412 1.17 1.00 6.65
C ASP A 412 2.42 0.99 5.75
N GLU A 413 2.88 -0.20 5.35
CA GLU A 413 4.03 -0.43 4.46
C GLU A 413 3.60 -0.57 2.98
N GLY A 414 2.32 -0.38 2.64
CA GLY A 414 1.81 -0.48 1.28
C GLY A 414 1.64 -1.90 0.75
N LYS A 415 1.67 -2.91 1.63
CA LYS A 415 1.50 -4.34 1.27
C LYS A 415 0.09 -4.82 1.58
N LEU A 416 -0.40 -5.79 0.81
CA LEU A 416 -1.67 -6.44 1.09
C LEU A 416 -1.58 -7.26 2.39
N SER A 417 -2.55 -7.05 3.29
CA SER A 417 -2.66 -7.80 4.54
C SER A 417 -3.14 -9.22 4.25
N ALA A 418 -2.40 -10.22 4.75
CA ALA A 418 -2.81 -11.62 4.69
C ALA A 418 -4.01 -11.92 5.62
N SER A 419 -4.24 -11.08 6.62
CA SER A 419 -5.29 -11.24 7.64
C SER A 419 -6.41 -10.22 7.49
N GLY A 420 -7.59 -10.57 7.99
CA GLY A 420 -8.79 -9.74 7.97
C GLY A 420 -9.96 -10.44 7.29
N GLU A 421 -10.94 -9.64 6.87
CA GLU A 421 -12.18 -10.13 6.24
C GLU A 421 -12.05 -10.28 4.71
N SER A 422 -10.93 -9.85 4.14
CA SER A 422 -10.64 -9.96 2.71
C SER A 422 -10.78 -11.40 2.22
N TYR A 423 -11.30 -11.56 1.01
CA TYR A 423 -11.50 -12.87 0.42
C TYR A 423 -11.29 -12.84 -1.09
N ALA A 424 -10.80 -13.95 -1.64
CA ALA A 424 -10.47 -14.06 -3.04
C ALA A 424 -11.41 -15.02 -3.77
N ILE A 425 -11.83 -14.61 -4.97
CA ILE A 425 -12.60 -15.43 -5.90
C ILE A 425 -11.70 -15.75 -7.10
N SER A 426 -11.18 -16.98 -7.13
CA SER A 426 -10.40 -17.49 -8.26
C SER A 426 -11.34 -18.16 -9.28
N ARG A 427 -11.22 -17.79 -10.55
CA ARG A 427 -12.04 -18.33 -11.65
C ARG A 427 -11.23 -19.24 -12.58
N ASP A 428 -9.94 -18.94 -12.74
CA ASP A 428 -9.07 -19.59 -13.71
C ASP A 428 -7.88 -20.28 -13.02
N LYS A 429 -7.42 -21.38 -13.62
CA LYS A 429 -6.25 -22.15 -13.12
C LYS A 429 -5.00 -22.01 -13.98
N LEU A 430 -5.09 -21.17 -15.02
CA LEU A 430 -4.04 -20.88 -15.97
C LEU A 430 -4.18 -19.41 -16.37
N ILE A 431 -3.08 -18.81 -16.79
CA ILE A 431 -3.09 -17.50 -17.43
C ILE A 431 -3.41 -17.70 -18.91
N SER A 432 -4.43 -17.01 -19.44
CA SER A 432 -4.74 -17.09 -20.86
C SER A 432 -3.62 -16.47 -21.71
N PHE A 433 -3.53 -16.85 -22.99
CA PHE A 433 -2.56 -16.23 -23.90
C PHE A 433 -2.78 -14.73 -24.06
N ASP A 434 -4.04 -14.29 -24.10
CA ASP A 434 -4.38 -12.87 -24.22
C ASP A 434 -3.98 -12.09 -22.97
N ASP A 435 -4.26 -12.63 -21.78
CA ASP A 435 -3.84 -12.03 -20.52
C ASP A 435 -2.30 -11.94 -20.43
N TYR A 436 -1.58 -12.98 -20.88
CA TYR A 436 -0.13 -12.96 -20.93
C TYR A 436 0.42 -11.89 -21.88
N GLN A 437 -0.15 -11.74 -23.09
CA GLN A 437 0.29 -10.72 -24.03
C GLN A 437 0.01 -9.31 -23.52
N SER A 438 -1.15 -9.10 -22.88
CA SER A 438 -1.47 -7.84 -22.21
C SER A 438 -0.44 -7.53 -21.11
N LEU A 439 -0.17 -8.49 -20.22
CA LEU A 439 0.81 -8.32 -19.15
C LEU A 439 2.21 -8.05 -19.70
N LYS A 440 2.65 -8.78 -20.73
CA LYS A 440 3.97 -8.62 -21.34
C LYS A 440 4.23 -7.20 -21.88
N SER A 441 3.17 -6.49 -22.27
CA SER A 441 3.29 -5.10 -22.73
C SER A 441 3.49 -4.09 -21.59
N GLN A 442 3.19 -4.48 -20.35
CA GLN A 442 3.15 -3.59 -19.18
C GLN A 442 4.19 -3.95 -18.11
N LEU A 443 4.52 -5.24 -17.96
CA LEU A 443 5.38 -5.77 -16.91
C LEU A 443 6.52 -6.60 -17.51
N GLY A 444 7.74 -6.27 -17.09
CA GLY A 444 8.94 -7.03 -17.43
C GLY A 444 9.71 -6.51 -18.64
N PHE A 445 10.80 -7.19 -18.96
CA PHE A 445 11.73 -6.79 -20.02
C PHE A 445 11.81 -7.87 -21.11
N THR A 446 11.83 -7.44 -22.37
CA THR A 446 12.10 -8.31 -23.54
C THR A 446 13.48 -8.08 -24.15
N ASP A 447 14.16 -6.99 -23.75
CA ASP A 447 15.46 -6.56 -24.24
C ASP A 447 16.41 -6.46 -23.03
N TRP A 448 17.52 -7.20 -23.08
CA TRP A 448 18.50 -7.24 -22.00
C TRP A 448 19.31 -5.97 -21.85
N GLN A 449 19.44 -5.15 -22.88
CA GLN A 449 20.09 -3.85 -22.75
C GLN A 449 19.25 -2.93 -21.84
N VAL A 450 17.94 -2.86 -22.09
CA VAL A 450 17.01 -2.08 -21.24
C VAL A 450 16.95 -2.65 -19.83
N ALA A 451 16.94 -3.98 -19.68
CA ALA A 451 16.95 -4.62 -18.37
C ALA A 451 18.24 -4.30 -17.58
N ALA A 452 19.40 -4.29 -18.25
CA ALA A 452 20.68 -3.96 -17.64
C ALA A 452 20.72 -2.49 -17.16
N GLU A 453 20.26 -1.55 -17.98
CA GLU A 453 20.17 -0.13 -17.61
C GLU A 453 19.22 0.13 -16.43
N TYR A 454 18.09 -0.59 -16.40
CA TYR A 454 17.18 -0.54 -15.26
C TYR A 454 17.85 -1.07 -13.99
N LEU A 455 18.51 -2.22 -14.10
CA LEU A 455 19.14 -2.92 -12.97
C LEU A 455 20.38 -2.20 -12.43
N SER A 456 21.15 -1.48 -13.26
CA SER A 456 22.25 -0.64 -12.78
C SER A 456 21.76 0.50 -11.88
N ASN A 457 20.51 0.94 -12.07
CA ASN A 457 19.89 2.03 -11.34
C ASN A 457 18.88 1.55 -10.27
N LEU A 458 18.86 0.25 -9.97
CA LEU A 458 17.93 -0.32 -9.00
C LEU A 458 18.15 0.31 -7.62
N SER A 459 17.12 0.90 -7.05
CA SER A 459 17.16 1.43 -5.69
C SER A 459 17.00 0.30 -4.66
N GLU A 460 17.55 0.47 -3.44
CA GLU A 460 17.41 -0.51 -2.34
C GLU A 460 15.94 -0.80 -1.98
N GLU A 461 15.01 0.07 -2.37
CA GLU A 461 13.59 -0.04 -2.04
C GLU A 461 12.80 -0.95 -2.96
N VAL A 462 13.20 -1.03 -4.23
CA VAL A 462 12.59 -1.91 -5.23
C VAL A 462 13.30 -3.27 -5.24
N GLN A 463 14.36 -3.44 -4.45
CA GLN A 463 15.17 -4.67 -4.39
C GLN A 463 14.35 -5.93 -4.08
N PHE A 464 13.19 -5.79 -3.42
CA PHE A 464 12.30 -6.90 -3.05
C PHE A 464 11.13 -7.13 -4.01
N GLU A 465 10.98 -6.30 -5.04
CA GLU A 465 10.01 -6.53 -6.10
C GLU A 465 10.54 -7.58 -7.10
N PRO A 466 9.69 -8.49 -7.59
CA PRO A 466 10.09 -9.44 -8.61
C PRO A 466 10.30 -8.74 -9.95
N ILE A 467 11.37 -9.10 -10.65
CA ILE A 467 11.67 -8.66 -12.01
C ILE A 467 11.21 -9.75 -12.97
N VAL A 468 10.45 -9.41 -14.01
CA VAL A 468 10.02 -10.37 -15.03
C VAL A 468 10.88 -10.21 -16.28
N LEU A 469 11.48 -11.30 -16.73
CA LEU A 469 12.27 -11.39 -17.95
C LEU A 469 11.53 -12.27 -18.96
N HIS A 470 11.14 -11.71 -20.10
CA HIS A 470 10.54 -12.45 -21.21
C HIS A 470 11.64 -13.00 -22.11
N ILE A 471 11.78 -14.32 -22.16
CA ILE A 471 12.93 -14.96 -22.79
C ILE A 471 12.58 -15.46 -24.19
N ALA A 472 13.57 -15.53 -25.07
CA ALA A 472 13.44 -16.17 -26.38
C ALA A 472 13.91 -17.64 -26.33
N SER A 473 14.98 -17.91 -25.58
CA SER A 473 15.56 -19.24 -25.43
C SER A 473 16.37 -19.35 -24.14
N TYR A 474 16.76 -20.57 -23.79
CA TYR A 474 17.64 -20.84 -22.66
C TYR A 474 18.66 -21.91 -22.99
N GLU A 475 19.80 -21.86 -22.30
CA GLU A 475 20.90 -22.81 -22.45
C GLU A 475 20.90 -23.88 -21.36
N PRO A 476 21.67 -24.98 -21.51
CA PRO A 476 21.85 -25.96 -20.45
C PRO A 476 22.41 -25.35 -19.17
N LEU A 477 21.98 -25.89 -18.03
CA LEU A 477 22.49 -25.49 -16.72
C LEU A 477 23.98 -25.80 -16.58
N GLN A 478 24.72 -24.85 -16.03
CA GLN A 478 26.14 -24.99 -15.73
C GLN A 478 26.34 -25.04 -14.21
N TRP A 479 27.16 -25.96 -13.74
CA TRP A 479 27.53 -26.03 -12.32
C TRP A 479 28.86 -25.32 -12.10
N ASN A 480 28.86 -24.30 -11.24
CA ASN A 480 30.07 -23.65 -10.77
C ASN A 480 30.52 -24.33 -9.46
N GLU A 481 31.56 -25.16 -9.57
CA GLU A 481 32.13 -25.91 -8.44
C GLU A 481 32.81 -25.03 -7.38
N ILE A 482 33.33 -23.87 -7.80
CA ILE A 482 34.05 -22.96 -6.91
C ILE A 482 33.05 -22.26 -6.00
N GLU A 483 32.02 -21.66 -6.60
CA GLU A 483 31.01 -20.86 -5.92
C GLU A 483 29.80 -21.67 -5.44
N GLN A 484 29.76 -22.97 -5.73
CA GLN A 484 28.72 -23.90 -5.30
C GLN A 484 27.31 -23.44 -5.73
N CYS A 485 27.19 -23.08 -7.00
CA CYS A 485 25.95 -22.56 -7.56
C CYS A 485 25.70 -23.11 -8.97
N VAL A 486 24.42 -23.12 -9.36
CA VAL A 486 24.01 -23.33 -10.74
C VAL A 486 23.92 -21.97 -11.43
N ILE A 487 24.59 -21.86 -12.58
CA ILE A 487 24.49 -20.75 -13.51
C ILE A 487 23.60 -21.21 -14.67
N TRP A 488 22.61 -20.40 -15.00
CA TRP A 488 21.66 -20.67 -16.07
C TRP A 488 21.61 -19.51 -17.06
N PRO A 489 22.22 -19.66 -18.25
CA PRO A 489 22.16 -18.65 -19.29
C PRO A 489 20.78 -18.64 -19.97
N VAL A 490 20.15 -17.47 -20.05
CA VAL A 490 18.90 -17.26 -20.80
C VAL A 490 19.05 -16.09 -21.77
N CYS A 491 18.43 -16.20 -22.94
CA CYS A 491 18.64 -15.28 -24.05
C CYS A 491 17.39 -14.46 -24.34
N ASP A 492 17.59 -13.19 -24.72
CA ASP A 492 16.54 -12.35 -25.28
C ASP A 492 16.38 -12.56 -26.80
N ILE A 493 15.52 -11.75 -27.43
CA ILE A 493 15.28 -11.79 -28.88
C ILE A 493 16.50 -11.38 -29.72
N HIS A 494 17.47 -10.67 -29.14
CA HIS A 494 18.70 -10.21 -29.76
C HIS A 494 19.89 -11.16 -29.51
N GLN A 495 19.64 -12.33 -28.89
CA GLN A 495 20.67 -13.29 -28.48
C GLN A 495 21.64 -12.74 -27.43
N ASN A 496 21.30 -11.63 -26.76
CA ASN A 496 22.00 -11.22 -25.55
C ASN A 496 21.73 -12.25 -24.46
N ARG A 497 22.70 -12.45 -23.57
CA ARG A 497 22.59 -13.43 -22.48
C ARG A 497 22.48 -12.75 -21.14
N VAL A 498 21.70 -13.37 -20.25
CA VAL A 498 21.71 -13.06 -18.83
C VAL A 498 21.94 -14.35 -18.04
N PHE A 499 22.78 -14.28 -17.02
CA PHE A 499 23.23 -15.43 -16.23
C PHE A 499 22.47 -15.49 -14.90
N LEU A 500 21.43 -16.32 -14.86
CA LEU A 500 20.63 -16.54 -13.66
C LEU A 500 21.36 -17.48 -12.69
N ARG A 501 21.21 -17.25 -11.38
CA ARG A 501 21.99 -17.97 -10.35
C ARG A 501 21.10 -18.61 -9.30
N LEU A 502 21.33 -19.89 -9.04
CA LEU A 502 20.78 -20.61 -7.88
C LEU A 502 21.92 -21.16 -7.02
N ASN A 503 22.06 -20.64 -5.81
CA ASN A 503 23.04 -21.14 -4.84
C ASN A 503 22.61 -22.48 -4.28
N TRP A 504 23.57 -23.38 -4.08
CA TRP A 504 23.34 -24.61 -3.35
C TRP A 504 23.08 -24.34 -1.87
N GLN A 505 21.94 -24.77 -1.36
CA GLN A 505 21.54 -24.60 0.04
C GLN A 505 21.38 -25.93 0.79
N GLY A 506 21.97 -27.01 0.26
CA GLY A 506 21.81 -28.37 0.79
C GLY A 506 20.74 -29.19 0.06
N SER A 507 20.60 -30.45 0.47
CA SER A 507 19.73 -31.46 -0.16
C SER A 507 18.22 -31.24 0.07
N GLU A 508 17.84 -30.33 0.96
CA GLU A 508 16.44 -30.03 1.25
C GLU A 508 15.80 -29.09 0.21
N ASN A 509 16.60 -28.43 -0.64
CA ASN A 509 16.10 -27.45 -1.59
C ASN A 509 15.94 -28.04 -3.01
N ASN A 510 14.69 -28.28 -3.41
CA ASN A 510 14.32 -28.93 -4.67
C ASN A 510 14.47 -28.04 -5.92
N GLN A 511 14.74 -26.73 -5.75
CA GLN A 511 14.81 -25.74 -6.84
C GLN A 511 15.71 -26.16 -7.99
N ILE A 512 16.94 -26.58 -7.67
CA ILE A 512 17.94 -26.97 -8.67
C ILE A 512 17.50 -28.25 -9.38
N GLU A 513 16.92 -29.22 -8.68
CA GLU A 513 16.44 -30.47 -9.28
C GLU A 513 15.26 -30.24 -10.22
N GLU A 514 14.29 -29.42 -9.83
CA GLU A 514 13.14 -29.12 -10.69
C GLU A 514 13.53 -28.30 -11.90
N LEU A 515 14.35 -27.26 -11.73
CA LEU A 515 14.87 -26.48 -12.85
C LEU A 515 15.64 -27.37 -13.83
N ARG A 516 16.48 -28.27 -13.32
CA ARG A 516 17.22 -29.24 -14.14
C ARG A 516 16.30 -30.18 -14.90
N PHE A 517 15.26 -30.69 -14.26
CA PHE A 517 14.30 -31.57 -14.93
C PHE A 517 13.56 -30.83 -16.06
N ILE A 518 13.07 -29.62 -15.79
CA ILE A 518 12.33 -28.80 -16.75
C ILE A 518 13.21 -28.47 -17.96
N THR A 519 14.44 -28.00 -17.72
CA THR A 519 15.36 -27.63 -18.81
C THR A 519 15.81 -28.85 -19.62
N GLN A 520 16.07 -30.01 -18.98
CA GLN A 520 16.38 -31.26 -19.68
C GLN A 520 15.24 -31.81 -20.53
N LYS A 521 13.99 -31.56 -20.14
CA LYS A 521 12.82 -31.93 -20.93
C LYS A 521 12.53 -30.99 -22.09
N GLY A 522 13.23 -29.86 -22.19
CA GLY A 522 13.00 -28.90 -23.27
C GLY A 522 11.62 -28.24 -23.20
N TRP A 523 11.10 -28.01 -22.00
CA TRP A 523 9.80 -27.35 -21.84
C TRP A 523 9.87 -25.89 -22.27
N ASP A 524 8.83 -25.43 -22.95
CA ASP A 524 8.76 -24.05 -23.45
C ASP A 524 8.52 -23.07 -22.29
N ILE A 525 9.53 -22.24 -22.00
CA ILE A 525 9.52 -21.20 -20.96
C ILE A 525 9.43 -19.85 -21.66
N GLN A 526 8.34 -19.12 -21.43
CA GLN A 526 8.06 -17.83 -22.08
C GLN A 526 8.59 -16.64 -21.28
N ALA A 527 8.62 -16.76 -19.95
CA ALA A 527 9.14 -15.74 -19.06
C ALA A 527 9.63 -16.34 -17.74
N ILE A 528 10.42 -15.55 -17.01
CA ILE A 528 10.96 -15.93 -15.70
C ILE A 528 10.79 -14.74 -14.76
N SER A 529 10.18 -14.98 -13.59
CA SER A 529 10.19 -14.02 -12.49
C SER A 529 11.43 -14.25 -11.62
N LEU A 530 12.17 -13.18 -11.37
CA LEU A 530 13.47 -13.16 -10.72
C LEU A 530 13.43 -12.31 -9.45
N GLN A 531 14.28 -12.65 -8.49
CA GLN A 531 14.63 -11.77 -7.38
C GLN A 531 16.02 -11.21 -7.62
N ALA A 532 16.16 -9.89 -7.60
CA ALA A 532 17.46 -9.24 -7.53
C ALA A 532 18.01 -9.32 -6.10
N ASN A 533 19.25 -9.79 -5.96
CA ASN A 533 19.97 -9.76 -4.69
C ASN A 533 21.37 -9.21 -4.91
N GLU A 534 21.79 -8.28 -4.07
CA GLU A 534 23.14 -7.72 -4.13
C GLU A 534 24.03 -8.48 -3.16
N ASN A 535 25.11 -9.06 -3.66
CA ASN A 535 26.12 -9.71 -2.85
C ASN A 535 27.49 -9.21 -3.26
N GLN A 536 28.22 -8.56 -2.35
CA GLN A 536 29.60 -8.08 -2.58
C GLN A 536 29.75 -7.26 -3.88
N GLN A 537 28.80 -6.36 -4.20
CA GLN A 537 28.74 -5.54 -5.43
C GLN A 537 28.51 -6.32 -6.74
N HIS A 538 28.15 -7.60 -6.66
CA HIS A 538 27.66 -8.38 -7.78
C HIS A 538 26.13 -8.48 -7.68
N LEU A 539 25.44 -8.08 -8.75
CA LEU A 539 24.01 -8.30 -8.84
C LEU A 539 23.75 -9.76 -9.20
N GLN A 540 23.08 -10.48 -8.31
CA GLN A 540 22.64 -11.85 -8.54
C GLN A 540 21.16 -11.85 -8.89
N LEU A 541 20.83 -12.47 -10.02
CA LEU A 541 19.44 -12.67 -10.43
C LEU A 541 19.01 -14.11 -10.13
N ILE A 542 18.14 -14.25 -9.14
CA ILE A 542 17.72 -15.55 -8.61
C ILE A 542 16.36 -15.91 -9.22
N PRO A 543 16.24 -16.98 -10.01
CA PRO A 543 14.96 -17.38 -10.58
C PRO A 543 14.02 -17.91 -9.49
N LYS A 544 12.77 -17.42 -9.51
CA LYS A 544 11.73 -17.79 -8.55
C LYS A 544 10.54 -18.48 -9.19
N THR A 545 10.09 -18.00 -10.36
CA THR A 545 8.92 -18.55 -11.05
C THR A 545 9.21 -18.71 -12.54
N LEU A 546 8.88 -19.88 -13.10
CA LEU A 546 8.97 -20.15 -14.53
C LEU A 546 7.58 -20.07 -15.15
N TRP A 547 7.44 -19.36 -16.27
CA TRP A 547 6.19 -19.19 -16.98
C TRP A 547 6.17 -20.17 -18.15
N LEU A 548 5.57 -21.33 -17.93
CA LEU A 548 5.59 -22.46 -18.85
C LEU A 548 4.44 -22.37 -19.84
N LYS A 549 4.72 -22.46 -21.13
CA LYS A 549 3.68 -22.55 -22.15
C LYS A 549 3.04 -23.93 -22.14
N LYS A 550 1.71 -23.98 -22.06
CA LYS A 550 0.87 -25.16 -22.21
C LYS A 550 -0.07 -25.00 -23.40
N GLU A 551 -0.86 -26.03 -23.69
CA GLU A 551 -1.82 -25.99 -24.81
C GLU A 551 -2.91 -24.91 -24.64
N GLN A 552 -3.35 -24.67 -23.40
CA GLN A 552 -4.49 -23.80 -23.09
C GLN A 552 -4.10 -22.44 -22.49
N GLY A 553 -2.80 -22.16 -22.33
CA GLY A 553 -2.33 -20.92 -21.71
C GLY A 553 -0.93 -21.04 -21.11
N ILE A 554 -0.62 -20.17 -20.16
CA ILE A 554 0.63 -20.13 -19.41
C ILE A 554 0.41 -20.66 -17.99
N GLU A 555 1.20 -21.65 -17.60
CA GLU A 555 1.27 -22.20 -16.25
C GLU A 555 2.45 -21.59 -15.49
N LEU A 556 2.20 -21.11 -14.27
CA LEU A 556 3.26 -20.64 -13.39
C LEU A 556 3.79 -21.79 -12.54
N PHE A 557 5.09 -22.06 -12.66
CA PHE A 557 5.82 -23.05 -11.87
C PHE A 557 6.71 -22.36 -10.85
N TYR A 558 6.39 -22.52 -9.56
CA TYR A 558 7.06 -21.83 -8.47
C TYR A 558 8.21 -22.66 -7.90
N LEU A 559 9.46 -22.27 -8.16
CA LEU A 559 10.64 -23.08 -7.79
C LEU A 559 10.75 -23.35 -6.29
N ASP A 560 10.31 -22.42 -5.43
CA ASP A 560 10.32 -22.57 -3.97
C ASP A 560 9.26 -23.56 -3.44
N PHE A 561 8.21 -23.88 -4.20
CA PHE A 561 7.00 -24.55 -3.70
C PHE A 561 6.54 -25.76 -4.51
N ASP A 562 6.65 -25.70 -5.84
CA ASP A 562 6.17 -26.73 -6.74
C ASP A 562 7.17 -27.88 -6.89
N ALA A 563 6.64 -29.05 -7.19
CA ALA A 563 7.41 -30.24 -7.49
C ALA A 563 6.68 -31.05 -8.55
N ILE A 564 7.42 -31.64 -9.49
CA ILE A 564 6.84 -32.45 -10.56
C ILE A 564 6.70 -33.88 -10.04
N PRO A 565 5.48 -34.48 -9.98
CA PRO A 565 5.30 -35.84 -9.51
C PRO A 565 6.09 -36.84 -10.38
N ARG A 566 7.17 -37.40 -9.83
CA ARG A 566 8.00 -38.42 -10.47
C ARG A 566 8.50 -39.44 -9.46
N LYS A 567 8.77 -40.68 -9.90
CA LYS A 567 9.44 -41.68 -9.05
C LYS A 567 10.82 -41.11 -8.70
N LYS A 568 11.05 -40.81 -7.42
CA LYS A 568 12.34 -40.28 -6.93
C LYS A 568 13.44 -41.30 -7.15
N GLN A 569 14.15 -41.21 -8.26
CA GLN A 569 15.47 -41.79 -8.41
C GLN A 569 16.47 -40.78 -7.87
N ALA A 570 17.45 -41.24 -7.09
CA ALA A 570 18.53 -40.38 -6.62
C ALA A 570 19.24 -39.77 -7.82
N SER A 571 19.20 -38.44 -7.94
CA SER A 571 19.87 -37.73 -9.02
C SER A 571 21.37 -37.91 -8.84
N GLN A 572 22.01 -38.69 -9.71
CA GLN A 572 23.47 -38.90 -9.67
C GLN A 572 24.22 -37.57 -9.60
N PHE A 573 23.75 -36.55 -10.31
CA PHE A 573 24.28 -35.18 -10.26
C PHE A 573 24.24 -34.55 -8.85
N MET A 574 23.12 -34.69 -8.14
CA MET A 574 22.97 -34.15 -6.78
C MET A 574 23.80 -34.95 -5.79
N THR A 575 23.91 -36.27 -6.00
CA THR A 575 24.79 -37.14 -5.21
C THR A 575 26.25 -36.77 -5.44
N THR A 576 26.68 -36.54 -6.69
CA THR A 576 28.03 -36.09 -7.03
C THR A 576 28.35 -34.72 -6.44
N ILE A 577 27.40 -33.76 -6.50
CA ILE A 577 27.56 -32.45 -5.84
C ILE A 577 27.69 -32.64 -4.32
N ALA A 578 26.80 -33.39 -3.68
CA ALA A 578 26.85 -33.62 -2.23
C ALA A 578 28.15 -34.31 -1.79
N GLU A 579 28.62 -35.32 -2.53
CA GLU A 579 29.88 -36.03 -2.26
C GLU A 579 31.11 -35.13 -2.46
N TYR A 580 31.11 -34.29 -3.49
CA TYR A 580 32.16 -33.31 -3.72
C TYR A 580 32.20 -32.25 -2.62
N MET A 581 31.04 -31.72 -2.23
CA MET A 581 30.90 -30.71 -1.17
C MET A 581 31.37 -31.25 0.18
N ALA A 582 31.05 -32.51 0.50
CA ALA A 582 31.52 -33.18 1.71
C ALA A 582 33.06 -33.38 1.73
N LYS A 583 33.70 -33.51 0.56
CA LYS A 583 35.17 -33.54 0.44
C LYS A 583 35.79 -32.15 0.60
N LYS A 584 35.22 -31.10 -0.02
CA LYS A 584 35.75 -29.73 0.01
C LYS A 584 35.58 -29.02 1.36
N GLN A 585 34.56 -29.37 2.15
CA GLN A 585 34.42 -28.86 3.54
C GLN A 585 35.61 -29.17 4.45
N ARG A 586 36.52 -30.07 4.05
CA ARG A 586 37.77 -30.36 4.77
C ARG A 586 38.92 -29.42 4.41
N ASP A 587 38.86 -28.73 3.27
CA ASP A 587 39.91 -27.84 2.76
C ASP A 587 39.33 -26.42 2.56
N ASN A 588 39.16 -25.67 3.66
CA ASN A 588 38.68 -24.28 3.59
C ASN A 588 39.80 -23.32 3.16
N LEU A 589 39.93 -23.09 1.85
CA LEU A 589 40.49 -21.85 1.31
C LEU A 589 39.34 -20.90 1.01
N ALA A 590 39.26 -19.81 1.78
CA ALA A 590 38.27 -18.76 1.57
C ALA A 590 38.54 -18.05 0.24
N PHE A 591 37.57 -18.06 -0.67
CA PHE A 591 37.58 -17.25 -1.88
C PHE A 591 37.35 -15.78 -1.49
N ALA A 592 38.27 -14.89 -1.87
CA ALA A 592 38.10 -13.45 -1.77
C ALA A 592 37.92 -12.89 -3.19
N PRO A 593 36.80 -12.24 -3.52
CA PRO A 593 36.63 -11.62 -4.83
C PRO A 593 37.68 -10.51 -5.02
N GLU A 594 38.15 -10.34 -6.25
CA GLU A 594 39.04 -9.22 -6.58
C GLU A 594 38.26 -7.90 -6.49
N PRO A 595 38.80 -6.87 -5.81
CA PRO A 595 38.12 -5.60 -5.69
C PRO A 595 38.09 -4.87 -7.03
N THR A 596 36.93 -4.30 -7.37
CA THR A 596 36.76 -3.42 -8.54
C THR A 596 37.69 -2.21 -8.46
N LEU A 597 37.96 -1.56 -9.60
CA LEU A 597 38.74 -0.32 -9.62
C LEU A 597 38.12 0.76 -8.71
N ALA A 598 36.78 0.87 -8.70
CA ALA A 598 36.08 1.77 -7.78
C ALA A 598 36.41 1.45 -6.32
N GLN A 599 36.33 0.18 -5.92
CA GLN A 599 36.67 -0.25 -4.55
C GLN A 599 38.13 0.01 -4.19
N GLN A 600 39.06 -0.18 -5.13
CA GLN A 600 40.48 0.11 -4.89
C GLN A 600 40.72 1.59 -4.58
N ILE A 601 39.98 2.48 -5.25
CA ILE A 601 40.04 3.94 -5.04
C ILE A 601 39.32 4.36 -3.76
N THR A 602 38.13 3.82 -3.49
CA THR A 602 37.29 4.24 -2.35
C THR A 602 37.73 3.65 -1.03
N ARG A 603 38.37 2.48 -1.00
CA ARG A 603 38.81 1.81 0.23
C ARG A 603 39.68 2.69 1.15
N PRO A 604 40.75 3.36 0.68
CA PRO A 604 41.51 4.28 1.54
C PRO A 604 40.66 5.46 2.03
N ILE A 605 39.75 5.97 1.19
CA ILE A 605 38.81 7.03 1.59
C ILE A 605 37.89 6.54 2.72
N PHE A 606 37.25 5.38 2.55
CA PHE A 606 36.36 4.79 3.55
C PHE A 606 37.08 4.50 4.86
N SER A 607 38.33 4.00 4.82
CA SER A 607 39.14 3.79 6.03
C SER A 607 39.23 5.06 6.89
N VAL A 608 39.48 6.22 6.26
CA VAL A 608 39.54 7.52 6.95
C VAL A 608 38.16 7.98 7.42
N LEU A 609 37.15 7.94 6.55
CA LEU A 609 35.79 8.41 6.87
C LEU A 609 35.12 7.57 7.95
N GLU A 610 35.29 6.25 7.92
CA GLU A 610 34.80 5.33 8.97
C GLU A 610 35.50 5.61 10.29
N THR A 611 36.81 5.82 10.30
CA THR A 611 37.53 6.20 11.52
C THR A 611 37.00 7.51 12.12
N GLN A 612 36.77 8.53 11.31
CA GLN A 612 36.22 9.81 11.76
C GLN A 612 34.77 9.64 12.25
N GLY A 613 33.92 8.91 11.52
CA GLY A 613 32.53 8.63 11.90
C GLY A 613 32.39 7.78 13.17
N CYS A 614 33.26 6.80 13.37
CA CYS A 614 33.27 5.94 14.56
C CYS A 614 33.78 6.67 15.80
N THR A 615 34.80 7.53 15.65
CA THR A 615 35.42 8.22 16.78
C THR A 615 34.85 9.61 17.09
N GLY A 616 34.12 10.22 16.14
CA GLY A 616 33.63 11.59 16.24
C GLY A 616 34.74 12.65 16.18
N ARG A 617 35.96 12.27 15.80
CA ARG A 617 37.04 13.24 15.55
C ARG A 617 36.64 14.15 14.40
N GLN A 618 37.10 15.40 14.48
CA GLN A 618 36.89 16.41 13.42
C GLN A 618 38.18 16.75 12.69
N ARG A 619 39.34 16.37 13.23
CA ARG A 619 40.63 16.64 12.62
C ARG A 619 41.21 15.35 12.07
N LEU A 620 41.72 15.43 10.85
CA LEU A 620 42.51 14.38 10.25
C LEU A 620 43.87 14.33 10.96
N SER A 621 44.39 13.12 11.18
CA SER A 621 45.81 12.98 11.53
C SER A 621 46.68 13.21 10.30
N GLU A 622 47.97 13.49 10.49
CA GLU A 622 48.94 13.64 9.39
C GLU A 622 48.88 12.45 8.43
N ASN A 623 48.91 11.22 8.95
CA ASN A 623 48.78 10.00 8.13
C ASN A 623 47.48 9.94 7.32
N GLN A 624 46.35 10.38 7.88
CA GLN A 624 45.06 10.39 7.17
C GLN A 624 45.05 11.44 6.06
N SER A 625 45.63 12.62 6.32
CA SER A 625 45.77 13.67 5.31
C SER A 625 46.68 13.23 4.16
N ASP A 626 47.79 12.54 4.47
CA ASP A 626 48.71 12.00 3.46
C ASP A 626 48.02 10.92 2.61
N GLU A 627 47.32 9.96 3.25
CA GLU A 627 46.58 8.89 2.56
C GLU A 627 45.54 9.46 1.59
N LEU A 628 44.74 10.44 2.03
CA LEU A 628 43.75 11.08 1.15
C LEU A 628 44.40 11.93 0.05
N SER A 629 45.54 12.58 0.31
CA SER A 629 46.28 13.36 -0.69
C SER A 629 46.80 12.48 -1.83
N ASP A 630 47.26 11.27 -1.52
CA ASP A 630 47.67 10.30 -2.54
C ASP A 630 46.48 9.80 -3.38
N VAL A 631 45.31 9.64 -2.76
CA VAL A 631 44.07 9.33 -3.49
C VAL A 631 43.66 10.49 -4.40
N VAL A 632 43.77 11.74 -3.96
CA VAL A 632 43.52 12.93 -4.80
C VAL A 632 44.41 12.93 -6.04
N ARG A 633 45.71 12.66 -5.89
CA ARG A 633 46.63 12.55 -7.04
C ARG A 633 46.22 11.42 -7.99
N THR A 634 45.89 10.26 -7.43
CA THR A 634 45.41 9.11 -8.22
C THR A 634 44.15 9.46 -9.02
N LEU A 635 43.18 10.15 -8.39
CA LEU A 635 41.96 10.61 -9.07
C LEU A 635 42.27 11.64 -10.17
N GLN A 636 43.24 12.53 -9.96
CA GLN A 636 43.69 13.50 -10.97
C GLN A 636 44.34 12.80 -12.18
N ASP A 637 45.21 11.83 -11.92
CA ASP A 637 45.89 11.04 -12.96
C ASP A 637 44.88 10.21 -13.79
N LEU A 638 43.82 9.73 -13.15
CA LEU A 638 42.70 9.04 -13.81
C LEU A 638 41.70 10.00 -14.50
N GLY A 639 41.91 11.32 -14.43
CA GLY A 639 41.03 12.32 -15.03
C GLY A 639 39.71 12.56 -14.28
N MET A 640 39.55 12.05 -13.06
CA MET A 640 38.35 12.18 -12.22
C MET A 640 38.35 13.50 -11.43
N LEU A 641 38.50 14.62 -12.15
CA LEU A 641 38.77 15.95 -11.58
C LEU A 641 37.67 16.43 -10.62
N TRP A 642 36.40 16.09 -10.88
CA TRP A 642 35.30 16.48 -10.00
C TRP A 642 35.35 15.76 -8.64
N PHE A 643 35.66 14.45 -8.64
CA PHE A 643 35.83 13.69 -7.40
C PHE A 643 37.08 14.16 -6.66
N ALA A 644 38.20 14.34 -7.37
CA ALA A 644 39.43 14.88 -6.80
C ALA A 644 39.19 16.23 -6.10
N LYS A 645 38.43 17.14 -6.72
CA LYS A 645 38.10 18.46 -6.13
C LYS A 645 37.27 18.35 -4.85
N LEU A 646 36.31 17.43 -4.78
CA LEU A 646 35.50 17.23 -3.57
C LEU A 646 36.34 16.68 -2.42
N LEU A 647 37.23 15.72 -2.71
CA LEU A 647 38.12 15.15 -1.72
C LEU A 647 39.19 16.17 -1.25
N ASP A 648 39.72 16.97 -2.16
CA ASP A 648 40.64 18.07 -1.85
C ASP A 648 39.96 19.14 -0.99
N ASN A 649 38.74 19.54 -1.32
CA ASN A 649 37.96 20.45 -0.47
C ASN A 649 37.77 19.91 0.96
N TYR A 650 37.55 18.60 1.11
CA TYR A 650 37.48 17.97 2.42
C TYR A 650 38.82 18.08 3.15
N LEU A 651 39.94 17.79 2.49
CA LEU A 651 41.28 17.91 3.09
C LEU A 651 41.61 19.32 3.61
N GLN A 652 41.14 20.38 2.93
CA GLN A 652 41.42 21.77 3.32
C GLN A 652 40.58 22.27 4.51
N ILE A 653 39.59 21.52 4.99
CA ILE A 653 38.76 21.93 6.13
C ILE A 653 39.49 21.63 7.44
N ASP A 654 39.74 22.67 8.25
CA ASP A 654 40.40 22.55 9.56
C ASP A 654 39.65 21.65 10.55
N ASN A 655 38.31 21.71 10.56
CA ASN A 655 37.45 20.87 11.39
C ASN A 655 36.33 20.27 10.54
N GLN A 656 36.47 19.00 10.20
CA GLN A 656 35.51 18.24 9.42
C GLN A 656 34.14 18.24 10.09
N THR A 657 33.11 18.36 9.25
CA THR A 657 31.72 18.35 9.70
C THR A 657 31.08 17.00 9.39
N PRO A 658 30.09 16.56 10.18
CA PRO A 658 29.29 15.39 9.82
C PRO A 658 28.67 15.48 8.42
N GLU A 659 28.30 16.68 7.98
CA GLU A 659 27.72 16.90 6.66
C GLU A 659 28.72 16.60 5.53
N SER A 660 29.92 17.20 5.57
CA SER A 660 30.96 16.96 4.57
C SER A 660 31.43 15.50 4.55
N LEU A 661 31.50 14.87 5.73
CA LEU A 661 31.79 13.44 5.86
C LEU A 661 30.73 12.59 5.17
N LEU A 662 29.44 12.81 5.46
CA LEU A 662 28.35 12.02 4.88
C LEU A 662 28.21 12.23 3.37
N GLN A 663 28.49 13.43 2.86
CA GLN A 663 28.52 13.69 1.41
C GLN A 663 29.57 12.83 0.71
N LEU A 664 30.79 12.73 1.27
CA LEU A 664 31.83 11.87 0.71
C LEU A 664 31.52 10.38 0.86
N VAL A 665 30.98 9.94 2.00
CA VAL A 665 30.54 8.55 2.20
C VAL A 665 29.50 8.19 1.13
N TYR A 666 28.49 9.05 0.93
CA TYR A 666 27.46 8.84 -0.08
C TYR A 666 28.05 8.81 -1.49
N LEU A 667 28.95 9.75 -1.83
CA LEU A 667 29.62 9.77 -3.13
C LEU A 667 30.42 8.49 -3.40
N CYS A 668 31.22 8.05 -2.43
CA CYS A 668 32.00 6.82 -2.56
C CYS A 668 31.08 5.60 -2.72
N ASP A 669 29.97 5.55 -1.98
CA ASP A 669 28.99 4.46 -2.10
C ASP A 669 28.32 4.47 -3.48
N GLN A 670 27.94 5.63 -4.02
CA GLN A 670 27.40 5.75 -5.39
C GLN A 670 28.44 5.38 -6.46
N PHE A 671 29.70 5.74 -6.25
CA PHE A 671 30.77 5.40 -7.19
C PHE A 671 31.03 3.89 -7.23
N GLU A 672 31.09 3.22 -6.07
CA GLU A 672 31.14 1.76 -6.01
C GLU A 672 29.93 1.12 -6.71
N ARG A 673 28.72 1.66 -6.50
CA ARG A 673 27.49 1.16 -7.15
C ARG A 673 27.51 1.33 -8.67
N SER A 674 28.17 2.36 -9.19
CA SER A 674 28.26 2.61 -10.64
C SER A 674 29.05 1.54 -11.41
N GLN A 675 29.94 0.82 -10.71
CA GLN A 675 30.71 -0.30 -11.27
C GLN A 675 30.15 -1.67 -10.85
N LYS A 676 28.88 -1.75 -10.46
CA LYS A 676 28.20 -3.02 -10.19
C LYS A 676 28.35 -3.94 -11.40
N MET A 677 28.89 -5.13 -11.16
CA MET A 677 28.91 -6.16 -12.18
C MET A 677 27.49 -6.72 -12.34
N LEU A 678 26.90 -6.44 -13.50
CA LEU A 678 25.62 -7.00 -13.90
C LEU A 678 25.83 -8.35 -14.58
N PRO A 679 24.92 -9.33 -14.40
CA PRO A 679 25.08 -10.67 -14.96
C PRO A 679 24.61 -10.74 -16.42
N PHE A 680 24.96 -9.76 -17.26
CA PHE A 680 24.59 -9.70 -18.67
C PHE A 680 25.82 -9.80 -19.58
N GLU A 681 25.65 -10.50 -20.70
CA GLU A 681 26.57 -10.49 -21.84
C GLU A 681 25.77 -9.95 -23.04
N LEU A 682 26.03 -8.69 -23.37
CA LEU A 682 25.35 -7.99 -24.47
C LEU A 682 26.19 -8.12 -25.74
N ASN A 683 25.53 -8.49 -26.84
CA ASN A 683 26.13 -8.48 -28.17
C ASN A 683 26.20 -7.02 -28.65
N ASN A 684 27.40 -6.56 -29.02
CA ASN A 684 27.63 -5.22 -29.57
C ASN A 684 27.08 -5.04 -30.98
#